data_AF-A0A540MWL3-F1
#
_entry.id   AF-A0A540MWL3-F1
#
_cell.length_a   1.000
_cell.length_b   1.000
_cell.length_c   1.000
_cell.angle_alpha   90.00
_cell.angle_beta   90.00
_cell.angle_gamma   90.00
#
_symmetry.space_group_name_H-M   'P 1'
#
loop_
_entity.id
_entity.type
_entity.pdbx_description
1 polymer ?
#
loop_
_entity_poly.entity_id
_entity_poly.type
_entity_poly.pdbx_seq_one_letter_code
_entity_poly.pdbx_strand_id
1 'polypeptide(L)'
;MATGQLFSRTTQALFYNYKQLPIQRMLDFDFLCGRETPSVAGIINPGSEGFQKLFFGQEEIAIPVHSNIEASCAAHPTADVFINFASYRSAAASSMAALKQPTIRVVAIIAEGVPESDTKQLIAYARANNKVVIGPATVGGIQAGAFKIGDTAGTIDNIIHCKLYRPGSVGFVSKSGGMSNELYNTVARVTDGLYEGIAIGGDVFPGSTLSDHVLRFNNIPQVKLIVVLGELGGRDEYSLVEALKQGKVTKPVVAWVSGTCARLFKSEVQFGHAGAKSGGEMESAQAKNQALRDAGAVVPSSYEALETAIKETFEKLVEQGKIAPVKEFKPPQIPEDLNSAIKSGKVRAPTHIISTISDDRGEEPCYGGVPMSSIVEQGYGVGDVISLLWFKRSLPSYCTKFIEICIMLCADHGPCVSGAHNTIVTARAGKDLVSSLVAGLLTIGPRFGGAVDDAARYFKDAYDRNLTPYEFVESMKKKGIRVPGIGHRIKRGDNRDKRVELLQAFARTNFPSVKYMEYAVQVETYTLSKANNLVLNVDGAIGTLFLDLLAGSGMFTKPEIDEIVEIGYLNGLFVLARSIGLIGYNQNLDNDTSTIRTLILHRHISPSFTRKDNVLGLPTVSKQIRWSYGHMAHVRPKEVEAAPIPPPMGGRSIHQVRKYRIAVVKIVFCIGNAGAGTVSDLFWPASTEPENGHLFPQTLPSLPTLTIFSSLCLQRRRAPEKGHHQTTNTTVSLSLLLSLNAQLPSFSNLSSSLYNNIDELNPKPSPSFQMKIREFLVRLDKTWTTDHFPFILRFRFEHGRLESASISRETKSPVSG
;
A
#
# COMPACT_ATOMS: atom_id res chain seq x y z
N MET A 1 22.99 36.73 4.36
CA MET A 1 24.29 36.02 4.56
C MET A 1 25.39 36.87 5.23
N ALA A 2 25.14 38.12 5.66
CA ALA A 2 26.19 38.99 6.23
C ALA A 2 26.95 38.43 7.45
N THR A 3 26.36 37.50 8.20
CA THR A 3 26.97 36.82 9.36
C THR A 3 27.53 35.42 9.07
N GLY A 4 27.43 34.93 7.83
CA GLY A 4 27.81 33.55 7.44
C GLY A 4 26.90 32.43 7.97
N GLN A 5 25.99 32.72 8.90
CA GLN A 5 25.21 31.70 9.62
C GLN A 5 24.11 31.04 8.77
N LEU A 6 24.06 29.71 8.75
CA LEU A 6 22.99 28.95 8.09
C LEU A 6 21.88 28.55 9.04
N PHE A 7 22.18 28.14 10.28
CA PHE A 7 21.14 27.67 11.20
C PHE A 7 21.16 28.38 12.56
N SER A 8 20.12 28.19 13.34
CA SER A 8 19.93 28.82 14.64
C SER A 8 18.99 27.96 15.50
N ARG A 9 18.93 28.26 16.81
CA ARG A 9 17.99 27.60 17.74
C ARG A 9 16.51 27.89 17.40
N THR A 10 16.23 28.89 16.58
CA THR A 10 14.89 29.25 16.11
C THR A 10 14.62 28.83 14.66
N THR A 11 15.60 28.23 13.98
CA THR A 11 15.43 27.73 12.60
C THR A 11 14.35 26.65 12.57
N GLN A 12 13.44 26.79 11.62
CA GLN A 12 12.40 25.82 11.31
C GLN A 12 12.48 25.37 9.84
N ALA A 13 12.03 24.15 9.59
CA ALA A 13 12.16 23.47 8.32
C ALA A 13 10.83 22.87 7.86
N LEU A 14 10.66 22.82 6.54
CA LEU A 14 9.67 21.99 5.86
C LEU A 14 10.33 20.69 5.38
N PHE A 15 9.74 19.56 5.73
CA PHE A 15 10.26 18.24 5.40
C PHE A 15 9.48 17.65 4.22
N TYR A 16 10.13 17.51 3.06
CA TYR A 16 9.50 17.03 1.82
C TYR A 16 9.71 15.53 1.61
N ASN A 17 8.62 14.82 1.28
CA ASN A 17 8.47 13.36 1.21
C ASN A 17 8.57 12.70 2.60
N TYR A 18 7.44 12.27 3.17
CA TYR A 18 7.38 11.84 4.57
C TYR A 18 8.31 10.65 4.87
N LYS A 19 9.17 10.82 5.89
CA LYS A 19 9.99 9.77 6.50
C LYS A 19 9.95 9.94 8.01
N GLN A 20 9.30 9.02 8.71
CA GLN A 20 9.09 9.10 10.17
C GLN A 20 10.42 9.19 10.94
N LEU A 21 11.36 8.26 10.67
CA LEU A 21 12.59 8.14 11.45
C LEU A 21 13.54 9.36 11.34
N PRO A 22 13.82 9.94 10.16
CA PRO A 22 14.64 11.15 10.06
C PRO A 22 13.97 12.37 10.72
N ILE A 23 12.64 12.49 10.64
CA ILE A 23 11.91 13.57 11.33
C ILE A 23 12.01 13.38 12.84
N GLN A 24 11.75 12.17 13.36
CA GLN A 24 11.88 11.87 14.78
C GLN A 24 13.29 12.17 15.30
N ARG A 25 14.34 11.78 14.54
CA ARG A 25 15.75 12.09 14.86
C ARG A 25 16.08 13.59 14.89
N MET A 26 15.33 14.44 14.18
CA MET A 26 15.45 15.89 14.31
C MET A 26 14.77 16.38 15.60
N LEU A 27 13.57 15.90 15.91
CA LEU A 27 12.82 16.27 17.13
C LEU A 27 13.52 15.82 18.41
N ASP A 28 14.09 14.61 18.41
CA ASP A 28 14.91 14.08 19.50
C ASP A 28 16.14 14.96 19.74
N PHE A 29 16.80 15.38 18.66
CA PHE A 29 17.94 16.29 18.72
C PHE A 29 17.54 17.68 19.25
N ASP A 30 16.41 18.22 18.81
CA ASP A 30 15.88 19.50 19.29
C ASP A 30 15.61 19.47 20.80
N PHE A 31 15.00 18.39 21.28
CA PHE A 31 14.73 18.17 22.70
C PHE A 31 16.02 18.03 23.51
N LEU A 32 17.00 17.26 23.03
CA LEU A 32 18.34 17.15 23.66
C LEU A 32 19.07 18.51 23.73
N CYS A 33 18.88 19.37 22.73
CA CYS A 33 19.41 20.73 22.71
C CYS A 33 18.63 21.71 23.60
N GLY A 34 17.53 21.29 24.22
CA GLY A 34 16.64 22.14 25.01
C GLY A 34 15.96 23.24 24.17
N ARG A 35 15.56 22.93 22.93
CA ARG A 35 14.74 23.85 22.12
C ARG A 35 13.30 23.87 22.62
N GLU A 36 12.69 25.05 22.63
CA GLU A 36 11.27 25.22 22.93
C GLU A 36 10.39 24.87 21.71
N THR A 37 10.86 25.19 20.51
CA THR A 37 10.12 24.96 19.26
C THR A 37 10.78 23.86 18.42
N PRO A 38 10.02 22.82 18.02
CA PRO A 38 10.43 21.83 17.03
C PRO A 38 11.03 22.45 15.76
N SER A 39 12.11 21.85 15.26
CA SER A 39 12.76 22.26 14.02
C SER A 39 11.99 21.87 12.77
N VAL A 40 11.06 20.92 12.83
CA VAL A 40 10.15 20.58 11.72
C VAL A 40 8.81 21.28 11.96
N ALA A 41 8.49 22.28 11.14
CA ALA A 41 7.23 23.02 11.23
C ALA A 41 6.08 22.32 10.48
N GLY A 42 6.39 21.66 9.37
CA GLY A 42 5.41 20.98 8.54
C GLY A 42 6.04 19.93 7.62
N ILE A 43 5.24 18.96 7.24
CA ILE A 43 5.59 17.86 6.34
C ILE A 43 4.89 18.12 5.00
N ILE A 44 5.59 17.89 3.89
CA ILE A 44 5.01 17.98 2.55
C ILE A 44 5.01 16.57 1.96
N ASN A 45 3.82 16.00 1.76
CA ASN A 45 3.66 14.66 1.21
C ASN A 45 2.67 14.72 0.02
N PRO A 46 3.15 14.71 -1.23
CA PRO A 46 2.29 14.84 -2.40
C PRO A 46 1.14 13.83 -2.42
N GLY A 47 -0.09 14.33 -2.54
CA GLY A 47 -1.30 13.51 -2.50
C GLY A 47 -1.78 13.09 -1.09
N SER A 48 -1.25 13.69 -0.03
CA SER A 48 -1.73 13.49 1.35
C SER A 48 -1.89 14.83 2.09
N GLU A 49 -2.87 14.88 2.99
CA GLU A 49 -3.13 16.01 3.88
C GLU A 49 -3.49 15.50 5.28
N GLY A 50 -3.38 16.35 6.31
CA GLY A 50 -3.72 16.00 7.69
C GLY A 50 -2.57 16.31 8.66
N PHE A 51 -2.18 15.34 9.48
CA PHE A 51 -1.06 15.46 10.42
C PHE A 51 -0.38 14.11 10.66
N GLN A 52 0.87 14.13 11.13
CA GLN A 52 1.60 12.97 11.65
C GLN A 52 1.82 13.14 13.16
N LYS A 53 1.64 12.05 13.91
CA LYS A 53 1.98 11.99 15.33
C LYS A 53 3.43 11.58 15.50
N LEU A 54 4.19 12.36 16.26
CA LEU A 54 5.63 12.19 16.50
C LEU A 54 5.92 12.58 17.96
N PHE A 55 7.06 12.16 18.52
CA PHE A 55 7.43 12.50 19.89
C PHE A 55 8.28 13.78 19.95
N PHE A 56 8.06 14.58 20.99
CA PHE A 56 8.98 15.62 21.43
C PHE A 56 9.34 15.37 22.89
N GLY A 57 10.46 14.67 23.12
CA GLY A 57 10.81 14.13 24.43
C GLY A 57 9.89 12.98 24.83
N GLN A 58 8.93 13.24 25.73
CA GLN A 58 7.96 12.25 26.22
C GLN A 58 6.53 12.51 25.72
N GLU A 59 6.28 13.65 25.08
CA GLU A 59 4.95 14.06 24.64
C GLU A 59 4.72 13.74 23.15
N GLU A 60 3.53 13.26 22.79
CA GLU A 60 3.10 13.17 21.39
C GLU A 60 2.68 14.56 20.87
N ILE A 61 3.35 15.03 19.81
CA ILE A 61 2.99 16.24 19.07
C ILE A 61 2.41 15.87 17.70
N ALA A 62 1.58 16.75 17.14
CA ALA A 62 1.02 16.63 15.80
C ALA A 62 1.69 17.61 14.85
N ILE A 63 2.41 17.11 13.84
CA ILE A 63 3.02 17.93 12.78
C ILE A 63 2.11 17.90 11.54
N PRO A 64 1.67 19.06 11.01
CA PRO A 64 0.76 19.10 9.87
C PRO A 64 1.40 18.57 8.59
N VAL A 65 0.58 17.92 7.76
CA VAL A 65 0.93 17.38 6.44
C VAL A 65 0.19 18.18 5.37
N HIS A 66 0.94 18.71 4.42
CA HIS A 66 0.44 19.46 3.27
C HIS A 66 0.70 18.70 1.96
N SER A 67 -0.25 18.81 1.03
CA SER A 67 -0.19 18.15 -0.28
C SER A 67 0.78 18.82 -1.27
N ASN A 68 1.14 20.09 -1.04
CA ASN A 68 1.91 20.93 -1.96
C ASN A 68 2.87 21.88 -1.23
N ILE A 69 3.89 22.36 -1.94
CA ILE A 69 5.00 23.16 -1.36
C ILE A 69 4.51 24.58 -1.03
N GLU A 70 3.76 25.19 -1.94
CA GLU A 70 3.22 26.54 -1.87
C GLU A 70 2.36 26.74 -0.61
N ALA A 71 1.37 25.87 -0.38
CA ALA A 71 0.50 25.91 0.79
C ALA A 71 1.27 25.68 2.09
N SER A 72 2.26 24.79 2.09
CA SER A 72 3.10 24.53 3.26
C SER A 72 3.96 25.75 3.63
N CYS A 73 4.55 26.43 2.64
CA CYS A 73 5.27 27.69 2.86
C CYS A 73 4.36 28.83 3.31
N ALA A 74 3.12 28.90 2.82
CA ALA A 74 2.13 29.88 3.26
C ALA A 74 1.63 29.62 4.70
N ALA A 75 1.45 28.35 5.07
CA ALA A 75 1.04 27.95 6.43
C ALA A 75 2.17 28.10 7.46
N HIS A 76 3.43 27.98 7.04
CA HIS A 76 4.62 28.02 7.91
C HIS A 76 5.62 29.10 7.46
N PRO A 77 5.27 30.39 7.57
CA PRO A 77 6.11 31.48 7.06
C PRO A 77 7.45 31.64 7.80
N THR A 78 7.60 31.04 8.98
CA THR A 78 8.84 31.00 9.78
C THR A 78 9.81 29.91 9.33
N ALA A 79 9.40 28.96 8.49
CA ALA A 79 10.27 27.90 8.01
C ALA A 79 11.14 28.41 6.85
N ASP A 80 12.45 28.51 7.08
CA ASP A 80 13.44 29.02 6.11
C ASP A 80 14.35 27.93 5.54
N VAL A 81 14.21 26.69 6.00
CA VAL A 81 14.90 25.49 5.49
C VAL A 81 13.92 24.54 4.83
N PHE A 82 14.32 23.94 3.70
CA PHE A 82 13.57 22.87 3.04
C PHE A 82 14.46 21.62 2.96
N ILE A 83 14.02 20.53 3.59
CA ILE A 83 14.77 19.26 3.61
C ILE A 83 14.10 18.30 2.64
N ASN A 84 14.83 17.89 1.60
CA ASN A 84 14.27 17.18 0.47
C ASN A 84 14.68 15.70 0.45
N PHE A 85 13.76 14.83 0.89
CA PHE A 85 13.87 13.36 0.81
C PHE A 85 13.17 12.78 -0.45
N ALA A 86 12.97 13.59 -1.50
CA ALA A 86 12.53 13.09 -2.80
C ALA A 86 13.50 12.05 -3.40
N SER A 87 13.00 11.20 -4.29
CA SER A 87 13.85 10.39 -5.18
C SER A 87 14.66 11.31 -6.12
N TYR A 88 15.85 10.89 -6.57
CA TYR A 88 16.64 11.63 -7.57
C TYR A 88 15.84 12.06 -8.81
N ARG A 89 14.85 11.25 -9.22
CA ARG A 89 13.91 11.53 -10.34
C ARG A 89 13.03 12.76 -10.13
N SER A 90 12.81 13.16 -8.89
CA SER A 90 11.90 14.26 -8.49
C SER A 90 12.57 15.32 -7.61
N ALA A 91 13.79 15.08 -7.14
CA ALA A 91 14.59 15.98 -6.32
C ALA A 91 14.85 17.33 -7.02
N ALA A 92 15.14 17.32 -8.33
CA ALA A 92 15.35 18.54 -9.10
C ALA A 92 14.10 19.44 -9.14
N ALA A 93 12.96 18.89 -9.54
CA ALA A 93 11.71 19.64 -9.66
C ALA A 93 11.21 20.18 -8.31
N SER A 94 11.23 19.35 -7.27
CA SER A 94 10.82 19.74 -5.91
C SER A 94 11.76 20.80 -5.29
N SER A 95 13.08 20.65 -5.48
CA SER A 95 14.06 21.65 -5.00
C SER A 95 13.91 22.99 -5.75
N MET A 96 13.67 22.97 -7.06
CA MET A 96 13.43 24.19 -7.83
C MET A 96 12.12 24.88 -7.44
N ALA A 97 11.07 24.13 -7.10
CA ALA A 97 9.83 24.68 -6.56
C ALA A 97 10.06 25.32 -5.17
N ALA A 98 10.78 24.65 -4.27
CA ALA A 98 11.14 25.20 -2.96
C ALA A 98 12.03 26.45 -3.07
N LEU A 99 13.04 26.45 -3.95
CA LEU A 99 13.91 27.60 -4.20
C LEU A 99 13.13 28.83 -4.69
N LYS A 100 11.98 28.66 -5.37
CA LYS A 100 11.12 29.77 -5.81
C LYS A 100 10.29 30.40 -4.68
N GLN A 101 10.12 29.72 -3.55
CA GLN A 101 9.34 30.25 -2.42
C GLN A 101 10.14 31.32 -1.66
N PRO A 102 9.57 32.50 -1.34
CA PRO A 102 10.34 33.61 -0.78
C PRO A 102 10.86 33.33 0.65
N THR A 103 10.17 32.49 1.42
CA THR A 103 10.56 32.11 2.79
C THR A 103 11.77 31.18 2.85
N ILE A 104 11.90 30.27 1.87
CA ILE A 104 12.96 29.26 1.85
C ILE A 104 14.30 29.87 1.45
N ARG A 105 15.29 29.78 2.33
CA ARG A 105 16.67 30.27 2.14
C ARG A 105 17.68 29.14 1.92
N VAL A 106 17.45 27.98 2.54
CA VAL A 106 18.33 26.81 2.46
C VAL A 106 17.54 25.61 1.94
N VAL A 107 18.07 24.90 0.95
CA VAL A 107 17.51 23.63 0.46
C VAL A 107 18.54 22.52 0.64
N ALA A 108 18.23 21.50 1.42
CA ALA A 108 19.07 20.31 1.58
C ALA A 108 18.55 19.18 0.69
N ILE A 109 19.37 18.69 -0.25
CA ILE A 109 18.98 17.68 -1.23
C ILE A 109 19.65 16.35 -0.85
N ILE A 110 18.88 15.44 -0.26
CA ILE A 110 19.42 14.17 0.27
C ILE A 110 19.67 13.15 -0.86
N ALA A 111 18.91 13.25 -1.95
CA ALA A 111 18.98 12.31 -3.07
C ALA A 111 20.37 12.24 -3.72
N GLU A 112 20.89 11.02 -3.86
CA GLU A 112 22.07 10.69 -4.66
C GLU A 112 21.68 10.32 -6.10
N GLY A 113 22.54 10.65 -7.07
CA GLY A 113 22.29 10.36 -8.50
C GLY A 113 21.37 11.37 -9.20
N VAL A 114 21.34 12.63 -8.74
CA VAL A 114 20.65 13.72 -9.45
C VAL A 114 21.45 14.08 -10.71
N PRO A 115 20.82 14.21 -11.91
CA PRO A 115 21.55 14.53 -13.13
C PRO A 115 22.31 15.86 -13.03
N GLU A 116 23.58 15.88 -13.41
CA GLU A 116 24.43 17.08 -13.29
C GLU A 116 23.83 18.33 -13.94
N SER A 117 23.11 18.17 -15.05
CA SER A 117 22.44 19.27 -15.76
C SER A 117 21.38 19.95 -14.90
N ASP A 118 20.63 19.17 -14.13
CA ASP A 118 19.59 19.67 -13.23
C ASP A 118 20.24 20.34 -12.01
N THR A 119 21.30 19.73 -11.46
CA THR A 119 22.06 20.31 -10.35
C THR A 119 22.71 21.64 -10.74
N LYS A 120 23.26 21.77 -11.96
CA LYS A 120 23.79 23.04 -12.50
C LYS A 120 22.70 24.13 -12.59
N GLN A 121 21.48 23.78 -12.98
CA GLN A 121 20.34 24.72 -13.01
C GLN A 121 19.92 25.16 -11.60
N LEU A 122 19.89 24.23 -10.63
CA LEU A 122 19.63 24.54 -9.21
C LEU A 122 20.68 25.48 -8.63
N ILE A 123 21.97 25.22 -8.88
CA ILE A 123 23.10 26.07 -8.45
C ILE A 123 22.96 27.48 -9.03
N ALA A 124 22.71 27.59 -10.35
CA ALA A 124 22.58 28.88 -11.02
C ALA A 124 21.42 29.70 -10.43
N TYR A 125 20.25 29.07 -10.23
CA TYR A 125 19.10 29.72 -9.61
C TYR A 125 19.37 30.13 -8.16
N ALA A 126 19.94 29.24 -7.34
CA ALA A 126 20.22 29.52 -5.94
C ALA A 126 21.19 30.70 -5.76
N ARG A 127 22.28 30.73 -6.54
CA ARG A 127 23.26 31.83 -6.54
C ARG A 127 22.62 33.15 -6.98
N ALA A 128 21.84 33.15 -8.06
CA ALA A 128 21.14 34.35 -8.54
C ALA A 128 20.12 34.92 -7.53
N ASN A 129 19.60 34.09 -6.62
CA ASN A 129 18.58 34.47 -5.63
C ASN A 129 19.12 34.52 -4.19
N ASN A 130 20.46 34.50 -3.98
CA ASN A 130 21.10 34.56 -2.66
C ASN A 130 20.67 33.43 -1.69
N LYS A 131 20.41 32.24 -2.24
CA LYS A 131 20.00 31.01 -1.52
C LYS A 131 21.12 29.99 -1.49
N VAL A 132 21.01 29.01 -0.59
CA VAL A 132 22.02 27.96 -0.39
C VAL A 132 21.39 26.59 -0.69
N VAL A 133 22.10 25.76 -1.45
CA VAL A 133 21.76 24.36 -1.69
C VAL A 133 22.85 23.50 -1.07
N ILE A 134 22.50 22.61 -0.15
CA ILE A 134 23.41 21.62 0.45
C ILE A 134 23.10 20.27 -0.20
N GLY A 135 24.10 19.57 -0.73
CA GLY A 135 23.90 18.42 -1.61
C GLY A 135 23.83 18.81 -3.10
N PRO A 136 23.44 17.91 -4.02
CA PRO A 136 22.84 16.59 -3.76
C PRO A 136 23.83 15.53 -3.23
N ALA A 137 23.36 14.30 -3.04
CA ALA A 137 24.16 13.18 -2.50
C ALA A 137 24.78 13.48 -1.12
N THR A 138 23.99 14.00 -0.18
CA THR A 138 24.45 14.36 1.18
C THR A 138 23.51 13.86 2.28
N VAL A 139 24.06 13.65 3.48
CA VAL A 139 23.27 13.52 4.73
C VAL A 139 22.75 14.87 5.24
N GLY A 140 23.34 15.97 4.76
CA GLY A 140 23.02 17.34 5.14
C GLY A 140 24.10 17.99 6.01
N GLY A 141 23.78 18.23 7.27
CA GLY A 141 24.61 19.00 8.19
C GLY A 141 23.95 19.23 9.54
N ILE A 142 24.75 19.68 10.50
CA ILE A 142 24.34 19.88 11.89
C ILE A 142 25.03 21.11 12.46
N GLN A 143 24.27 21.97 13.12
CA GLN A 143 24.77 23.00 14.02
C GLN A 143 24.49 22.56 15.46
N ALA A 144 25.55 22.28 16.20
CA ALA A 144 25.47 21.67 17.50
C ALA A 144 24.73 22.58 18.50
N GLY A 145 23.83 21.99 19.29
CA GLY A 145 22.94 22.76 20.16
C GLY A 145 21.91 23.65 19.44
N ALA A 146 21.68 23.49 18.12
CA ALA A 146 20.82 24.39 17.36
C ALA A 146 19.91 23.73 16.32
N PHE A 147 20.43 22.98 15.35
CA PHE A 147 19.63 22.40 14.26
C PHE A 147 20.35 21.23 13.58
N LYS A 148 19.61 20.22 13.12
CA LYS A 148 20.13 19.02 12.42
C LYS A 148 19.30 18.78 11.17
N ILE A 149 19.94 18.48 10.05
CA ILE A 149 19.26 18.04 8.83
C ILE A 149 19.08 16.51 8.87
N GLY A 150 17.83 16.06 8.96
CA GLY A 150 17.42 14.67 8.80
C GLY A 150 18.26 13.68 9.62
N ASP A 151 18.95 12.77 8.95
CA ASP A 151 19.74 11.71 9.57
C ASP A 151 21.18 12.11 9.97
N THR A 152 21.59 13.37 9.81
CA THR A 152 22.97 13.80 10.12
C THR A 152 23.36 13.41 11.55
N ALA A 153 24.51 12.77 11.72
CA ALA A 153 25.00 12.23 12.99
C ALA A 153 24.11 11.16 13.66
N GLY A 154 23.20 10.51 12.92
CA GLY A 154 22.60 9.24 13.30
C GLY A 154 21.72 9.26 14.56
N THR A 155 22.01 8.32 15.48
CA THR A 155 21.22 8.01 16.70
C THR A 155 21.50 8.99 17.84
N ILE A 156 20.59 9.01 18.82
CA ILE A 156 20.73 9.79 20.07
C ILE A 156 22.04 9.47 20.79
N ASP A 157 22.43 8.20 20.89
CA ASP A 157 23.67 7.80 21.56
C ASP A 157 24.91 8.45 20.92
N ASN A 158 24.94 8.54 19.58
CA ASN A 158 26.01 9.18 18.84
C ASN A 158 25.99 10.72 19.01
N ILE A 159 24.80 11.34 19.06
CA ILE A 159 24.64 12.77 19.39
C ILE A 159 25.23 13.07 20.78
N ILE A 160 24.97 12.22 21.78
CA ILE A 160 25.45 12.38 23.15
C ILE A 160 26.96 12.13 23.23
N HIS A 161 27.45 11.03 22.64
CA HIS A 161 28.87 10.67 22.61
C HIS A 161 29.73 11.76 21.95
N CYS A 162 29.28 12.29 20.81
CA CYS A 162 29.96 13.37 20.08
C CYS A 162 29.66 14.78 20.66
N LYS A 163 28.98 14.88 21.81
CA LYS A 163 28.63 16.15 22.49
C LYS A 163 27.83 17.15 21.63
N LEU A 164 27.13 16.67 20.60
CA LEU A 164 26.49 17.50 19.56
C LEU A 164 25.26 18.27 20.06
N TYR A 165 24.76 17.97 21.26
CA TYR A 165 23.68 18.69 21.93
C TYR A 165 24.07 20.10 22.42
N ARG A 166 25.36 20.47 22.37
CA ARG A 166 25.86 21.81 22.74
C ARG A 166 26.99 22.26 21.80
N PRO A 167 27.13 23.56 21.50
CA PRO A 167 28.18 24.03 20.59
C PRO A 167 29.57 23.95 21.21
N GLY A 168 30.58 23.67 20.38
CA GLY A 168 32.00 23.95 20.62
C GLY A 168 32.50 25.05 19.68
N SER A 169 33.79 25.03 19.33
CA SER A 169 34.48 26.07 18.56
C SER A 169 34.93 25.64 17.16
N VAL A 170 34.66 24.40 16.73
CA VAL A 170 35.16 23.84 15.46
C VAL A 170 34.11 23.92 14.34
N GLY A 171 34.44 24.57 13.22
CA GLY A 171 33.66 24.51 11.98
C GLY A 171 34.18 23.39 11.09
N PHE A 172 33.31 22.50 10.62
CA PHE A 172 33.70 21.34 9.80
C PHE A 172 33.00 21.32 8.44
N VAL A 173 33.73 21.00 7.36
CA VAL A 173 33.12 20.73 6.06
C VAL A 173 33.79 19.55 5.33
N SER A 174 32.97 18.70 4.70
CA SER A 174 33.44 17.60 3.85
C SER A 174 32.52 17.35 2.67
N LYS A 175 32.97 16.57 1.68
CA LYS A 175 32.10 15.95 0.67
C LYS A 175 31.33 14.75 1.22
N SER A 176 31.97 13.90 2.03
CA SER A 176 31.39 12.62 2.48
C SER A 176 30.50 12.77 3.71
N GLY A 177 29.23 12.34 3.59
CA GLY A 177 28.31 12.28 4.73
C GLY A 177 28.70 11.24 5.78
N GLY A 178 29.24 10.09 5.37
CA GLY A 178 29.70 9.04 6.29
C GLY A 178 30.91 9.49 7.12
N MET A 179 31.95 10.01 6.46
CA MET A 179 33.13 10.52 7.15
C MET A 179 32.82 11.74 8.03
N SER A 180 31.78 12.51 7.71
CA SER A 180 31.36 13.62 8.57
C SER A 180 31.04 13.15 9.99
N ASN A 181 30.41 11.98 10.15
CA ASN A 181 30.10 11.45 11.48
C ASN A 181 31.35 10.98 12.25
N GLU A 182 32.32 10.35 11.57
CA GLU A 182 33.60 10.00 12.19
C GLU A 182 34.39 11.25 12.59
N LEU A 183 34.35 12.32 11.78
CA LEU A 183 35.01 13.57 12.14
C LEU A 183 34.31 14.30 13.29
N TYR A 184 32.98 14.16 13.47
CA TYR A 184 32.32 14.65 14.68
C TYR A 184 32.82 13.91 15.93
N ASN A 185 33.01 12.59 15.85
CA ASN A 185 33.59 11.77 16.91
C ASN A 185 35.03 12.21 17.24
N THR A 186 35.91 12.29 16.24
CA THR A 186 37.29 12.78 16.39
C THR A 186 37.36 14.18 17.00
N VAL A 187 36.59 15.13 16.47
CA VAL A 187 36.53 16.52 17.00
C VAL A 187 36.05 16.53 18.45
N ALA A 188 35.06 15.72 18.83
CA ALA A 188 34.56 15.64 20.20
C ALA A 188 35.53 15.00 21.20
N ARG A 189 36.49 14.18 20.73
CA ARG A 189 37.59 13.61 21.54
C ARG A 189 38.69 14.64 21.83
N VAL A 190 39.11 15.42 20.84
CA VAL A 190 40.36 16.22 20.92
C VAL A 190 40.18 17.74 20.97
N THR A 191 38.93 18.24 20.96
CA THR A 191 38.63 19.67 21.04
C THR A 191 37.47 19.95 22.01
N ASP A 192 37.03 21.20 22.13
CA ASP A 192 35.79 21.53 22.82
C ASP A 192 34.52 21.06 22.07
N GLY A 193 34.62 20.63 20.81
CA GLY A 193 33.53 20.04 20.04
C GLY A 193 33.14 20.85 18.80
N LEU A 194 32.16 20.32 18.07
CA LEU A 194 31.65 20.92 16.84
C LEU A 194 30.81 22.18 17.12
N TYR A 195 30.97 23.22 16.31
CA TYR A 195 30.03 24.33 16.22
C TYR A 195 28.99 24.07 15.10
N GLU A 196 29.46 23.95 13.86
CA GLU A 196 28.65 23.63 12.68
C GLU A 196 29.45 22.71 11.75
N GLY A 197 28.83 21.62 11.30
CA GLY A 197 29.41 20.63 10.41
C GLY A 197 28.52 20.39 9.20
N ILE A 198 29.07 20.51 7.98
CA ILE A 198 28.32 20.37 6.73
C ILE A 198 28.94 19.30 5.84
N ALA A 199 28.11 18.40 5.30
CA ALA A 199 28.46 17.55 4.17
C ALA A 199 27.93 18.20 2.89
N ILE A 200 28.80 18.64 1.97
CA ILE A 200 28.38 19.30 0.73
C ILE A 200 27.82 18.32 -0.31
N GLY A 201 28.18 17.03 -0.19
CA GLY A 201 27.76 15.95 -1.07
C GLY A 201 28.90 15.40 -1.95
N GLY A 202 28.70 14.17 -2.43
CA GLY A 202 29.65 13.46 -3.30
C GLY A 202 29.49 13.70 -4.80
N ASP A 203 28.48 14.47 -5.23
CA ASP A 203 28.24 14.79 -6.63
C ASP A 203 29.32 15.72 -7.21
N VAL A 204 29.56 15.62 -8.53
CA VAL A 204 30.57 16.42 -9.26
C VAL A 204 30.37 17.93 -9.10
N PHE A 205 29.11 18.37 -8.99
CA PHE A 205 28.71 19.76 -8.87
C PHE A 205 27.84 19.94 -7.60
N PRO A 206 28.44 20.09 -6.41
CA PRO A 206 27.68 20.32 -5.19
C PRO A 206 27.02 21.71 -5.21
N GLY A 207 25.86 21.82 -4.55
CA GLY A 207 25.06 23.04 -4.45
C GLY A 207 25.81 24.22 -3.81
N SER A 208 26.69 23.90 -2.86
CA SER A 208 27.62 24.79 -2.19
C SER A 208 28.97 24.06 -2.02
N THR A 209 30.06 24.80 -2.15
CA THR A 209 31.44 24.26 -2.21
C THR A 209 32.10 24.17 -0.84
N LEU A 210 33.23 23.45 -0.72
CA LEU A 210 34.05 23.46 0.50
C LEU A 210 34.43 24.91 0.88
N SER A 211 34.84 25.71 -0.12
CA SER A 211 35.25 27.11 0.08
C SER A 211 34.09 27.99 0.55
N ASP A 212 32.87 27.81 0.03
CA ASP A 212 31.67 28.55 0.48
C ASP A 212 31.45 28.38 1.99
N HIS A 213 31.55 27.16 2.52
CA HIS A 213 31.39 26.92 3.96
C HIS A 213 32.59 27.39 4.78
N VAL A 214 33.84 27.27 4.29
CA VAL A 214 35.01 27.82 4.98
C VAL A 214 34.93 29.34 5.10
N LEU A 215 34.51 30.05 4.05
CA LEU A 215 34.32 31.51 4.08
C LEU A 215 33.23 31.92 5.09
N ARG A 216 32.12 31.18 5.17
CA ARG A 216 31.12 31.38 6.25
C ARG A 216 31.72 31.15 7.63
N PHE A 217 32.43 30.03 7.84
CA PHE A 217 33.06 29.71 9.12
C PHE A 217 34.09 30.78 9.54
N ASN A 218 34.82 31.37 8.59
CA ASN A 218 35.71 32.50 8.85
C ASN A 218 34.94 33.71 9.41
N ASN A 219 33.72 33.96 8.93
CA ASN A 219 32.90 35.10 9.35
C ASN A 219 32.09 34.86 10.64
N ILE A 220 31.82 33.60 11.03
CA ILE A 220 31.09 33.25 12.27
C ILE A 220 32.01 33.42 13.50
N PRO A 221 31.78 34.37 14.43
CA PRO A 221 32.72 34.66 15.52
C PRO A 221 32.99 33.50 16.49
N GLN A 222 32.05 32.58 16.63
CA GLN A 222 32.12 31.41 17.51
C GLN A 222 33.06 30.33 16.98
N VAL A 223 33.17 30.18 15.66
CA VAL A 223 34.13 29.25 15.06
C VAL A 223 35.54 29.82 15.23
N LYS A 224 36.46 29.04 15.80
CA LYS A 224 37.86 29.42 16.05
C LYS A 224 38.85 28.57 15.24
N LEU A 225 38.48 27.32 14.97
CA LEU A 225 39.23 26.34 14.17
C LEU A 225 38.34 25.83 13.03
N ILE A 226 38.90 25.68 11.84
CA ILE A 226 38.20 25.14 10.67
C ILE A 226 38.85 23.82 10.27
N VAL A 227 38.05 22.77 10.08
CA VAL A 227 38.49 21.44 9.65
C VAL A 227 37.85 21.10 8.31
N VAL A 228 38.67 20.71 7.33
CA VAL A 228 38.23 20.42 5.95
C VAL A 228 38.65 19.01 5.55
N LEU A 229 37.68 18.19 5.14
CA LEU A 229 37.94 16.86 4.57
C LEU A 229 37.50 16.83 3.09
N GLY A 230 38.45 17.11 2.20
CA GLY A 230 38.28 17.05 0.76
C GLY A 230 38.49 15.64 0.19
N GLU A 231 38.40 15.52 -1.13
CA GLU A 231 38.52 14.24 -1.86
C GLU A 231 39.22 14.42 -3.20
N LEU A 232 39.81 13.34 -3.73
CA LEU A 232 40.29 13.29 -5.11
C LEU A 232 39.19 13.68 -6.13
N GLY A 233 39.60 14.13 -7.31
CA GLY A 233 38.68 14.46 -8.39
C GLY A 233 38.08 15.87 -8.30
N GLY A 234 37.90 16.50 -9.47
CA GLY A 234 37.53 17.92 -9.56
C GLY A 234 38.56 18.86 -8.92
N ARG A 235 38.20 20.15 -8.82
CA ARG A 235 39.13 21.23 -8.39
C ARG A 235 38.61 22.11 -7.25
N ASP A 236 37.60 21.64 -6.51
CA ASP A 236 36.91 22.43 -5.47
C ASP A 236 37.86 22.95 -4.37
N GLU A 237 38.80 22.10 -3.95
CA GLU A 237 39.80 22.42 -2.94
C GLU A 237 40.72 23.60 -3.35
N TYR A 238 40.93 23.85 -4.65
CA TYR A 238 41.71 25.00 -5.10
C TYR A 238 41.01 26.34 -4.88
N SER A 239 39.68 26.36 -4.82
CA SER A 239 38.93 27.56 -4.42
C SER A 239 39.16 27.93 -2.94
N LEU A 240 39.59 26.99 -2.11
CA LEU A 240 40.06 27.25 -0.75
C LEU A 240 41.54 27.68 -0.73
N VAL A 241 42.41 27.04 -1.52
CA VAL A 241 43.82 27.44 -1.72
C VAL A 241 43.92 28.92 -2.10
N GLU A 242 43.12 29.39 -3.06
CA GLU A 242 43.13 30.78 -3.49
C GLU A 242 42.51 31.73 -2.44
N ALA A 243 41.52 31.28 -1.65
CA ALA A 243 40.97 32.07 -0.55
C ALA A 243 41.97 32.28 0.59
N LEU A 244 42.80 31.27 0.89
CA LEU A 244 43.90 31.34 1.85
C LEU A 244 44.99 32.31 1.37
N LYS A 245 45.49 32.14 0.13
CA LYS A 245 46.50 33.03 -0.47
C LYS A 245 46.05 34.51 -0.51
N GLN A 246 44.76 34.76 -0.74
CA GLN A 246 44.18 36.11 -0.77
C GLN A 246 43.93 36.69 0.63
N GLY A 247 44.26 35.98 1.72
CA GLY A 247 44.02 36.44 3.10
C GLY A 247 42.53 36.52 3.47
N LYS A 248 41.63 35.93 2.68
CA LYS A 248 40.18 35.93 2.95
C LYS A 248 39.79 34.96 4.08
N VAL A 249 40.65 33.99 4.36
CA VAL A 249 40.53 33.07 5.49
C VAL A 249 41.71 33.34 6.42
N THR A 250 41.41 33.80 7.64
CA THR A 250 42.42 34.21 8.64
C THR A 250 42.45 33.29 9.87
N LYS A 251 41.43 32.45 10.04
CA LYS A 251 41.39 31.40 11.07
C LYS A 251 42.22 30.19 10.64
N PRO A 252 42.81 29.43 11.59
CA PRO A 252 43.52 28.20 11.27
C PRO A 252 42.60 27.20 10.55
N VAL A 253 43.10 26.67 9.43
CA VAL A 253 42.46 25.60 8.67
C VAL A 253 43.32 24.35 8.79
N VAL A 254 42.76 23.27 9.34
CA VAL A 254 43.33 21.93 9.27
C VAL A 254 42.63 21.20 8.13
N ALA A 255 43.39 20.72 7.14
CA ALA A 255 42.82 20.16 5.92
C ALA A 255 43.46 18.83 5.54
N TRP A 256 42.65 17.89 5.07
CA TRP A 256 43.11 16.65 4.44
C TRP A 256 42.26 16.32 3.22
N VAL A 257 42.90 15.84 2.16
CA VAL A 257 42.25 15.36 0.95
C VAL A 257 42.45 13.85 0.85
N SER A 258 41.35 13.10 0.89
CA SER A 258 41.35 11.64 0.78
C SER A 258 41.58 11.17 -0.66
N GLY A 259 41.94 9.89 -0.84
CA GLY A 259 42.16 9.29 -2.16
C GLY A 259 43.62 9.17 -2.60
N THR A 260 44.58 9.30 -1.69
CA THR A 260 46.02 9.19 -2.00
C THR A 260 46.41 7.83 -2.61
N CYS A 261 45.66 6.77 -2.35
CA CYS A 261 45.84 5.45 -2.96
C CYS A 261 45.66 5.44 -4.50
N ALA A 262 44.98 6.43 -5.09
CA ALA A 262 44.71 6.47 -6.53
C ALA A 262 46.01 6.41 -7.38
N ARG A 263 47.12 6.97 -6.88
CA ARG A 263 48.44 6.93 -7.54
C ARG A 263 49.06 5.52 -7.61
N LEU A 264 48.57 4.57 -6.81
CA LEU A 264 49.04 3.18 -6.80
C LEU A 264 48.37 2.32 -7.88
N PHE A 265 47.28 2.80 -8.48
CA PHE A 265 46.56 2.10 -9.53
C PHE A 265 47.14 2.44 -10.91
N LYS A 266 47.16 1.45 -11.80
CA LYS A 266 47.71 1.57 -13.18
C LYS A 266 46.73 2.20 -14.18
N SER A 267 45.47 2.37 -13.79
CA SER A 267 44.37 2.87 -14.60
C SER A 267 43.52 3.85 -13.80
N GLU A 268 42.78 4.72 -14.47
CA GLU A 268 41.78 5.55 -13.80
C GLU A 268 40.75 4.68 -13.06
N VAL A 269 40.52 4.98 -11.79
CA VAL A 269 39.48 4.35 -10.97
C VAL A 269 38.46 5.41 -10.60
N GLN A 270 37.19 5.15 -10.93
CA GLN A 270 36.05 5.86 -10.37
C GLN A 270 35.79 5.29 -8.97
N PHE A 271 35.85 6.12 -7.93
CA PHE A 271 35.46 5.74 -6.58
C PHE A 271 33.94 5.97 -6.38
N GLY A 272 33.42 5.55 -5.22
CA GLY A 272 31.96 5.45 -4.99
C GLY A 272 31.17 6.74 -5.22
N HIS A 273 31.68 7.89 -4.76
CA HIS A 273 31.06 9.18 -5.06
C HIS A 273 31.24 9.55 -6.54
N ALA A 274 30.20 10.12 -7.17
CA ALA A 274 30.25 10.51 -8.59
C ALA A 274 31.41 11.48 -8.91
N GLY A 275 31.71 12.43 -8.01
CA GLY A 275 32.84 13.37 -8.15
C GLY A 275 34.23 12.78 -7.95
N ALA A 276 34.35 11.56 -7.41
CA ALA A 276 35.63 10.97 -7.00
C ALA A 276 36.32 10.22 -8.16
N LYS A 277 36.70 10.98 -9.20
CA LYS A 277 37.53 10.53 -10.32
C LYS A 277 38.61 11.55 -10.63
N SER A 278 39.86 11.10 -10.75
CA SER A 278 41.01 11.95 -11.11
C SER A 278 41.37 11.73 -12.58
N GLY A 279 41.12 12.73 -13.44
CA GLY A 279 41.50 12.70 -14.87
C GLY A 279 42.85 13.35 -15.19
N GLY A 280 43.55 13.90 -14.19
CA GLY A 280 44.89 14.49 -14.36
C GLY A 280 45.55 14.83 -13.02
N GLU A 281 46.85 15.15 -13.04
CA GLU A 281 47.66 15.30 -11.80
C GLU A 281 47.10 16.34 -10.82
N MET A 282 46.57 17.46 -11.32
CA MET A 282 45.93 18.52 -10.51
C MET A 282 44.68 18.04 -9.77
N GLU A 283 44.07 16.92 -10.17
CA GLU A 283 42.87 16.38 -9.51
C GLU A 283 43.23 15.31 -8.47
N SER A 284 44.50 14.94 -8.37
CA SER A 284 45.00 13.98 -7.39
C SER A 284 44.94 14.54 -5.97
N ALA A 285 44.72 13.64 -5.00
CA ALA A 285 44.74 13.99 -3.59
C ALA A 285 46.08 14.58 -3.14
N GLN A 286 47.20 14.09 -3.70
CA GLN A 286 48.54 14.58 -3.42
C GLN A 286 48.73 16.04 -3.85
N ALA A 287 48.37 16.39 -5.09
CA ALA A 287 48.53 17.76 -5.59
C ALA A 287 47.69 18.76 -4.79
N LYS A 288 46.47 18.38 -4.41
CA LYS A 288 45.58 19.20 -3.57
C LYS A 288 46.11 19.35 -2.15
N ASN A 289 46.58 18.27 -1.51
CA ASN A 289 47.19 18.31 -0.17
C ASN A 289 48.45 19.20 -0.15
N GLN A 290 49.28 19.14 -1.20
CA GLN A 290 50.44 20.02 -1.32
C GLN A 290 50.03 21.49 -1.51
N ALA A 291 49.11 21.78 -2.44
CA ALA A 291 48.63 23.14 -2.68
C ALA A 291 47.97 23.79 -1.46
N LEU A 292 47.26 23.01 -0.62
CA LEU A 292 46.70 23.47 0.65
C LEU A 292 47.79 23.77 1.68
N ARG A 293 48.83 22.92 1.78
CA ARG A 293 49.99 23.14 2.64
C ARG A 293 50.75 24.42 2.25
N ASP A 294 51.00 24.61 0.96
CA ASP A 294 51.72 25.78 0.42
C ASP A 294 50.94 27.08 0.60
N ALA A 295 49.60 27.00 0.68
CA ALA A 295 48.73 28.13 1.01
C ALA A 295 48.58 28.40 2.53
N GLY A 296 49.28 27.64 3.38
CA GLY A 296 49.30 27.85 4.84
C GLY A 296 48.26 27.07 5.64
N ALA A 297 47.55 26.10 5.04
CA ALA A 297 46.72 25.16 5.80
C ALA A 297 47.59 24.12 6.53
N VAL A 298 47.16 23.70 7.73
CA VAL A 298 47.76 22.60 8.47
C VAL A 298 47.31 21.29 7.84
N VAL A 299 48.16 20.70 7.01
CA VAL A 299 47.90 19.41 6.34
C VAL A 299 48.73 18.32 7.03
N PRO A 300 48.14 17.23 7.55
CA PRO A 300 48.90 16.12 8.13
C PRO A 300 49.68 15.33 7.05
N SER A 301 50.50 14.37 7.47
CA SER A 301 51.20 13.46 6.54
C SER A 301 50.30 12.34 6.01
N SER A 302 49.29 11.94 6.79
CA SER A 302 48.30 10.91 6.47
C SER A 302 46.97 11.20 7.16
N TYR A 303 45.94 10.39 6.90
CA TYR A 303 44.64 10.54 7.56
C TYR A 303 44.72 10.24 9.07
N GLU A 304 45.53 9.27 9.47
CA GLU A 304 45.74 8.85 10.86
C GLU A 304 46.33 9.99 11.71
N ALA A 305 47.17 10.85 11.10
CA ALA A 305 47.74 12.02 11.76
C ALA A 305 46.79 13.24 11.81
N LEU A 306 45.59 13.15 11.23
CA LEU A 306 44.61 14.25 11.23
C LEU A 306 44.09 14.56 12.65
N GLU A 307 43.84 13.55 13.48
CA GLU A 307 43.41 13.75 14.87
C GLU A 307 44.43 14.56 15.68
N THR A 308 45.72 14.21 15.55
CA THR A 308 46.84 14.94 16.17
C THR A 308 46.93 16.38 15.65
N ALA A 309 46.82 16.59 14.33
CA ALA A 309 46.88 17.92 13.74
C ALA A 309 45.73 18.84 14.19
N ILE A 310 44.52 18.29 14.35
CA ILE A 310 43.36 19.01 14.92
C ILE A 310 43.66 19.36 16.39
N LYS A 311 44.11 18.38 17.19
CA LYS A 311 44.42 18.55 18.62
C LYS A 311 45.45 19.66 18.85
N GLU A 312 46.62 19.56 18.23
CA GLU A 312 47.70 20.55 18.41
C GLU A 312 47.29 21.96 17.99
N THR A 313 46.49 22.08 16.92
CA THR A 313 46.01 23.39 16.44
C THR A 313 44.98 23.97 17.40
N PHE A 314 44.14 23.13 18.01
CA PHE A 314 43.18 23.52 19.04
C PHE A 314 43.90 23.95 20.34
N GLU A 315 44.85 23.17 20.83
CA GLU A 315 45.63 23.47 22.05
C GLU A 315 46.36 24.83 21.92
N LYS A 316 47.01 25.09 20.79
CA LYS A 316 47.63 26.40 20.48
C LYS A 316 46.64 27.57 20.52
N LEU A 317 45.36 27.36 20.16
CA LEU A 317 44.32 28.39 20.25
C LEU A 317 43.81 28.61 21.67
N VAL A 318 43.80 27.57 22.51
CA VAL A 318 43.51 27.66 23.95
C VAL A 318 44.64 28.43 24.68
N GLU A 319 45.90 28.08 24.40
CA GLU A 319 47.09 28.78 24.94
C GLU A 319 47.11 30.27 24.57
N GLN A 320 46.66 30.62 23.36
CA GLN A 320 46.51 31.99 22.90
C GLN A 320 45.29 32.73 23.48
N GLY A 321 44.51 32.09 24.37
CA GLY A 321 43.30 32.66 24.96
C GLY A 321 42.15 32.92 23.97
N LYS A 322 42.21 32.33 22.76
CA LYS A 322 41.20 32.55 21.69
C LYS A 322 39.96 31.68 21.84
N ILE A 323 40.04 30.63 22.67
CA ILE A 323 38.97 29.69 22.99
C ILE A 323 38.70 29.76 24.49
N ALA A 324 37.44 30.02 24.86
CA ALA A 324 37.00 30.01 26.25
C ALA A 324 36.47 28.61 26.62
N PRO A 325 36.60 28.16 27.89
CA PRO A 325 36.02 26.89 28.33
C PRO A 325 34.51 26.87 28.13
N VAL A 326 34.00 25.84 27.46
CA VAL A 326 32.55 25.64 27.29
C VAL A 326 31.97 24.95 28.53
N LYS A 327 30.82 25.44 28.99
CA LYS A 327 30.08 24.82 30.09
C LYS A 327 29.38 23.54 29.60
N GLU A 328 29.85 22.39 30.04
CA GLU A 328 29.16 21.12 29.86
C GLU A 328 27.85 21.09 30.68
N PHE A 329 26.81 20.46 30.15
CA PHE A 329 25.58 20.16 30.89
C PHE A 329 25.10 18.75 30.54
N LYS A 330 24.39 18.09 31.47
CA LYS A 330 23.80 16.78 31.19
C LYS A 330 22.56 16.97 30.31
N PRO A 331 22.49 16.40 29.08
CA PRO A 331 21.30 16.51 28.25
C PRO A 331 20.10 15.79 28.90
N PRO A 332 18.86 16.21 28.59
CA PRO A 332 17.66 15.54 29.10
C PRO A 332 17.59 14.10 28.60
N GLN A 333 16.95 13.22 29.38
CA GLN A 333 16.80 11.81 28.99
C GLN A 333 15.54 11.63 28.14
N ILE A 334 15.72 11.01 26.98
CA ILE A 334 14.64 10.52 26.11
C ILE A 334 14.41 9.03 26.43
N PRO A 335 13.15 8.57 26.58
CA PRO A 335 12.86 7.14 26.75
C PRO A 335 13.34 6.31 25.55
N GLU A 336 13.70 5.05 25.80
CA GLU A 336 14.01 4.11 24.72
C GLU A 336 12.73 3.73 23.96
N ASP A 337 12.81 3.67 22.62
CA ASP A 337 11.70 3.20 21.78
C ASP A 337 11.30 1.77 22.14
N LEU A 338 9.99 1.52 22.23
CA LEU A 338 9.44 0.24 22.67
C LEU A 338 9.85 -0.92 21.75
N ASN A 339 9.91 -0.71 20.44
CA ASN A 339 10.31 -1.76 19.49
C ASN A 339 11.78 -2.13 19.67
N SER A 340 12.63 -1.14 19.95
CA SER A 340 14.05 -1.30 20.25
C SER A 340 14.28 -2.01 21.59
N ALA A 341 13.51 -1.66 22.62
CA ALA A 341 13.53 -2.32 23.93
C ALA A 341 13.03 -3.79 23.88
N ILE A 342 12.03 -4.08 23.05
CA ILE A 342 11.56 -5.45 22.78
C ILE A 342 12.63 -6.24 22.01
N LYS A 343 13.19 -5.66 20.93
CA LYS A 343 14.21 -6.31 20.10
C LYS A 343 15.51 -6.60 20.86
N SER A 344 15.87 -5.77 21.84
CA SER A 344 17.02 -6.00 22.74
C SER A 344 16.70 -6.89 23.94
N GLY A 345 15.46 -7.40 24.07
CA GLY A 345 15.06 -8.29 25.16
C GLY A 345 14.92 -7.61 26.54
N LYS A 346 14.99 -6.28 26.61
CA LYS A 346 14.83 -5.49 27.86
C LYS A 346 13.38 -5.52 28.37
N VAL A 347 12.42 -5.57 27.45
CA VAL A 347 10.98 -5.50 27.73
C VAL A 347 10.24 -6.61 26.97
N ARG A 348 9.24 -7.22 27.62
CA ARG A 348 8.32 -8.17 26.98
C ARG A 348 6.93 -7.56 26.92
N ALA A 349 6.43 -7.32 25.71
CA ALA A 349 5.01 -7.01 25.49
C ALA A 349 4.20 -8.33 25.39
N PRO A 350 3.06 -8.48 26.10
CA PRO A 350 2.16 -9.61 25.91
C PRO A 350 1.37 -9.48 24.60
N THR A 351 1.12 -10.60 23.91
CA THR A 351 0.27 -10.63 22.73
C THR A 351 -1.20 -10.66 23.12
N HIS A 352 -2.00 -9.70 22.63
CA HIS A 352 -3.44 -9.62 22.93
C HIS A 352 -4.32 -10.56 22.09
N ILE A 353 -3.81 -11.04 20.95
CA ILE A 353 -4.53 -11.90 20.00
C ILE A 353 -3.66 -13.12 19.71
N ILE A 354 -4.29 -14.29 19.62
CA ILE A 354 -3.66 -15.56 19.23
C ILE A 354 -4.34 -16.04 17.94
N SER A 355 -3.61 -16.10 16.83
CA SER A 355 -4.03 -16.82 15.62
C SER A 355 -3.41 -18.21 15.62
N THR A 356 -4.16 -19.22 15.18
CA THR A 356 -3.66 -20.60 14.97
C THR A 356 -4.00 -21.17 13.60
N ILE A 357 -4.59 -20.37 12.70
CA ILE A 357 -5.10 -20.80 11.40
C ILE A 357 -4.25 -20.32 10.23
N SER A 358 -3.55 -19.20 10.39
CA SER A 358 -2.66 -18.64 9.37
C SER A 358 -1.55 -17.79 10.00
N ASP A 359 -0.43 -17.69 9.29
CA ASP A 359 0.71 -16.81 9.61
C ASP A 359 1.22 -16.18 8.31
N ASP A 360 1.29 -14.85 8.27
CA ASP A 360 1.67 -14.02 7.12
C ASP A 360 3.01 -13.28 7.35
N ARG A 361 3.68 -13.54 8.48
CA ARG A 361 4.89 -12.80 8.91
C ARG A 361 6.20 -13.44 8.42
N GLY A 362 6.13 -14.63 7.85
CA GLY A 362 7.28 -15.36 7.30
C GLY A 362 7.71 -14.87 5.92
N GLU A 363 8.59 -15.63 5.26
CA GLU A 363 8.97 -15.37 3.86
C GLU A 363 7.81 -15.62 2.88
N GLU A 364 6.92 -16.56 3.21
CA GLU A 364 5.66 -16.79 2.51
C GLU A 364 4.50 -17.00 3.53
N PRO A 365 3.24 -16.69 3.16
CA PRO A 365 2.08 -16.96 4.02
C PRO A 365 1.78 -18.45 4.13
N CYS A 366 1.33 -18.87 5.31
CA CYS A 366 0.95 -20.27 5.60
C CYS A 366 -0.51 -20.38 6.07
N TYR A 367 -1.19 -21.47 5.68
CA TYR A 367 -2.50 -21.89 6.19
C TYR A 367 -2.37 -23.21 6.96
N GLY A 368 -2.75 -23.23 8.24
CA GLY A 368 -2.58 -24.41 9.10
C GLY A 368 -1.13 -24.91 9.23
N GLY A 369 -0.14 -24.04 8.94
CA GLY A 369 1.28 -24.40 8.85
C GLY A 369 1.75 -24.89 7.47
N VAL A 370 0.84 -25.06 6.49
CA VAL A 370 1.19 -25.39 5.10
C VAL A 370 1.48 -24.09 4.33
N PRO A 371 2.64 -23.96 3.66
CA PRO A 371 2.97 -22.74 2.91
C PRO A 371 2.14 -22.59 1.62
N MET A 372 1.93 -21.34 1.19
CA MET A 372 1.10 -21.03 0.01
C MET A 372 1.63 -21.68 -1.28
N SER A 373 2.95 -21.76 -1.45
CA SER A 373 3.61 -22.48 -2.55
C SER A 373 3.12 -23.93 -2.64
N SER A 374 3.18 -24.66 -1.54
CA SER A 374 2.79 -26.07 -1.44
C SER A 374 1.32 -26.32 -1.79
N ILE A 375 0.42 -25.39 -1.44
CA ILE A 375 -1.02 -25.48 -1.80
C ILE A 375 -1.18 -25.49 -3.32
N VAL A 376 -0.49 -24.61 -4.04
CA VAL A 376 -0.58 -24.50 -5.50
C VAL A 376 0.13 -25.68 -6.18
N GLU A 377 1.36 -26.00 -5.76
CA GLU A 377 2.19 -27.04 -6.39
C GLU A 377 1.63 -28.45 -6.22
N GLN A 378 1.01 -28.75 -5.08
CA GLN A 378 0.39 -30.05 -4.81
C GLN A 378 -1.07 -30.12 -5.31
N GLY A 379 -1.58 -29.07 -5.96
CA GLY A 379 -2.91 -29.04 -6.57
C GLY A 379 -4.07 -29.06 -5.57
N TYR A 380 -3.90 -28.44 -4.40
CA TYR A 380 -4.93 -28.40 -3.36
C TYR A 380 -6.15 -27.60 -3.83
N GLY A 381 -7.33 -28.16 -3.60
CA GLY A 381 -8.62 -27.54 -3.91
C GLY A 381 -9.12 -26.58 -2.83
N VAL A 382 -10.32 -26.05 -3.06
CA VAL A 382 -10.99 -25.16 -2.09
C VAL A 382 -11.36 -25.95 -0.83
N GLY A 383 -11.69 -27.24 -0.98
CA GLY A 383 -11.93 -28.13 0.16
C GLY A 383 -10.71 -28.30 1.07
N ASP A 384 -9.51 -28.37 0.50
CA ASP A 384 -8.26 -28.55 1.25
C ASP A 384 -7.85 -27.24 1.97
N VAL A 385 -8.03 -26.08 1.33
CA VAL A 385 -7.84 -24.77 1.98
C VAL A 385 -8.80 -24.57 3.16
N ILE A 386 -10.08 -24.94 3.00
CA ILE A 386 -11.06 -24.93 4.10
C ILE A 386 -10.61 -25.88 5.21
N SER A 387 -10.10 -27.07 4.86
CA SER A 387 -9.59 -28.04 5.83
C SER A 387 -8.47 -27.46 6.70
N LEU A 388 -7.49 -26.80 6.08
CA LEU A 388 -6.36 -26.17 6.76
C LEU A 388 -6.79 -24.98 7.64
N LEU A 389 -7.70 -24.13 7.15
CA LEU A 389 -8.13 -22.94 7.88
C LEU A 389 -9.12 -23.23 9.00
N TRP A 390 -10.07 -24.14 8.80
CA TRP A 390 -11.15 -24.39 9.76
C TRP A 390 -10.77 -25.52 10.72
N PHE A 391 -10.16 -26.60 10.24
CA PHE A 391 -9.85 -27.77 11.05
C PHE A 391 -8.36 -27.91 11.41
N LYS A 392 -7.49 -27.03 10.89
CA LYS A 392 -6.02 -27.04 11.12
C LYS A 392 -5.37 -28.39 10.80
N ARG A 393 -5.93 -29.07 9.79
CA ARG A 393 -5.62 -30.46 9.40
C ARG A 393 -5.67 -30.55 7.87
N SER A 394 -4.81 -31.36 7.28
CA SER A 394 -4.96 -31.79 5.88
C SER A 394 -5.85 -33.04 5.86
N LEU A 395 -7.14 -32.86 5.52
CA LEU A 395 -8.10 -33.96 5.49
C LEU A 395 -7.90 -34.86 4.26
N PRO A 396 -8.33 -36.14 4.30
CA PRO A 396 -8.32 -37.01 3.14
C PRO A 396 -9.08 -36.40 1.96
N SER A 397 -8.62 -36.67 0.73
CA SER A 397 -9.19 -36.08 -0.50
C SER A 397 -10.70 -36.34 -0.68
N TYR A 398 -11.23 -37.45 -0.17
CA TYR A 398 -12.69 -37.71 -0.20
C TYR A 398 -13.47 -36.75 0.72
N CYS A 399 -12.87 -36.31 1.84
CA CYS A 399 -13.46 -35.33 2.76
C CYS A 399 -13.47 -33.95 2.11
N THR A 400 -12.34 -33.53 1.54
CA THR A 400 -12.22 -32.20 0.93
C THR A 400 -13.03 -32.09 -0.36
N LYS A 401 -13.10 -33.17 -1.15
CA LYS A 401 -14.05 -33.27 -2.28
C LYS A 401 -15.52 -33.23 -1.82
N PHE A 402 -15.88 -33.86 -0.71
CA PHE A 402 -17.23 -33.76 -0.15
C PHE A 402 -17.59 -32.32 0.27
N ILE A 403 -16.66 -31.60 0.89
CA ILE A 403 -16.83 -30.18 1.24
C ILE A 403 -17.11 -29.35 -0.01
N GLU A 404 -16.36 -29.55 -1.11
CA GLU A 404 -16.61 -28.89 -2.39
C GLU A 404 -17.99 -29.23 -2.99
N ILE A 405 -18.42 -30.49 -2.91
CA ILE A 405 -19.76 -30.90 -3.37
C ILE A 405 -20.84 -30.18 -2.55
N CYS A 406 -20.68 -30.07 -1.23
CA CYS A 406 -21.61 -29.34 -0.38
C CYS A 406 -21.70 -27.86 -0.76
N ILE A 407 -20.55 -27.22 -1.07
CA ILE A 407 -20.49 -25.83 -1.54
C ILE A 407 -21.25 -25.66 -2.86
N MET A 408 -20.98 -26.53 -3.85
CA MET A 408 -21.67 -26.48 -5.15
C MET A 408 -23.20 -26.66 -5.01
N LEU A 409 -23.65 -27.60 -4.17
CA LEU A 409 -25.08 -27.87 -3.96
C LEU A 409 -25.80 -26.79 -3.15
N CYS A 410 -25.09 -26.05 -2.30
CA CYS A 410 -25.65 -25.00 -1.46
C CYS A 410 -25.48 -23.58 -2.03
N ALA A 411 -24.77 -23.44 -3.17
CA ALA A 411 -24.41 -22.16 -3.79
C ALA A 411 -25.59 -21.21 -3.98
N ASP A 412 -26.74 -21.72 -4.47
CA ASP A 412 -27.99 -20.96 -4.54
C ASP A 412 -29.25 -21.85 -4.44
N HIS A 413 -30.41 -21.22 -4.24
CA HIS A 413 -31.74 -21.85 -4.29
C HIS A 413 -32.84 -20.91 -4.86
N GLY A 414 -32.47 -19.96 -5.72
CA GLY A 414 -33.40 -19.02 -6.37
C GLY A 414 -33.68 -17.73 -5.57
N PRO A 415 -34.19 -16.68 -6.22
CA PRO A 415 -34.29 -15.32 -5.66
C PRO A 415 -35.37 -15.16 -4.58
N CYS A 416 -36.23 -16.17 -4.39
CA CYS A 416 -37.37 -16.13 -3.48
C CYS A 416 -37.04 -16.54 -2.03
N VAL A 417 -35.80 -16.98 -1.75
CA VAL A 417 -35.36 -17.28 -0.38
C VAL A 417 -34.93 -16.00 0.35
N SER A 418 -35.07 -15.98 1.68
CA SER A 418 -34.86 -14.77 2.50
C SER A 418 -33.56 -14.03 2.20
N GLY A 419 -32.43 -14.76 2.10
CA GLY A 419 -31.13 -14.14 1.84
C GLY A 419 -31.05 -13.50 0.45
N ALA A 420 -31.46 -14.23 -0.59
CA ALA A 420 -31.43 -13.72 -1.96
C ALA A 420 -32.38 -12.52 -2.13
N HIS A 421 -33.58 -12.60 -1.55
CA HIS A 421 -34.53 -11.49 -1.57
C HIS A 421 -33.95 -10.23 -0.90
N ASN A 422 -33.35 -10.36 0.29
CA ASN A 422 -32.74 -9.23 0.99
C ASN A 422 -31.54 -8.64 0.23
N THR A 423 -30.67 -9.47 -0.35
CA THR A 423 -29.57 -8.99 -1.20
C THR A 423 -30.07 -8.23 -2.42
N ILE A 424 -31.08 -8.77 -3.14
CA ILE A 424 -31.71 -8.11 -4.29
C ILE A 424 -32.33 -6.77 -3.88
N VAL A 425 -33.08 -6.72 -2.76
CA VAL A 425 -33.72 -5.49 -2.27
C VAL A 425 -32.67 -4.44 -1.87
N THR A 426 -31.54 -4.86 -1.29
CA THR A 426 -30.47 -3.97 -0.83
C THR A 426 -29.64 -3.42 -2.01
N ALA A 427 -29.29 -4.28 -2.98
CA ALA A 427 -28.65 -3.86 -4.23
C ALA A 427 -29.55 -2.87 -5.01
N ARG A 428 -30.85 -3.17 -5.11
CA ARG A 428 -31.87 -2.24 -5.67
C ARG A 428 -32.07 -0.94 -4.89
N ALA A 429 -31.46 -0.78 -3.72
CA ALA A 429 -31.40 0.47 -2.98
C ALA A 429 -30.09 1.27 -3.23
N GLY A 430 -29.30 0.88 -4.25
CA GLY A 430 -28.03 1.54 -4.60
C GLY A 430 -26.93 1.29 -3.56
N LYS A 431 -26.93 0.11 -2.93
CA LYS A 431 -25.91 -0.29 -1.95
C LYS A 431 -24.83 -1.13 -2.61
N ASP A 432 -23.61 -0.98 -2.12
CA ASP A 432 -22.43 -1.71 -2.58
C ASP A 432 -22.55 -3.23 -2.40
N LEU A 433 -21.58 -3.94 -2.98
CA LEU A 433 -21.53 -5.40 -2.96
C LEU A 433 -21.54 -5.98 -1.54
N VAL A 434 -20.74 -5.42 -0.63
CA VAL A 434 -20.56 -5.92 0.73
C VAL A 434 -21.83 -5.67 1.55
N SER A 435 -22.36 -4.45 1.51
CA SER A 435 -23.63 -4.10 2.19
C SER A 435 -24.77 -5.02 1.78
N SER A 436 -24.90 -5.29 0.48
CA SER A 436 -25.99 -6.10 -0.07
C SER A 436 -25.81 -7.60 0.19
N LEU A 437 -24.58 -8.11 0.14
CA LEU A 437 -24.26 -9.47 0.56
C LEU A 437 -24.59 -9.68 2.05
N VAL A 438 -24.10 -8.80 2.92
CA VAL A 438 -24.32 -8.87 4.37
C VAL A 438 -25.81 -8.79 4.72
N ALA A 439 -26.59 -7.93 4.05
CA ALA A 439 -28.05 -7.87 4.25
C ALA A 439 -28.78 -9.20 3.94
N GLY A 440 -28.26 -10.00 3.01
CA GLY A 440 -28.74 -11.36 2.73
C GLY A 440 -28.22 -12.38 3.74
N LEU A 441 -26.92 -12.35 4.06
CA LEU A 441 -26.30 -13.26 5.03
C LEU A 441 -26.88 -13.13 6.44
N LEU A 442 -27.26 -11.93 6.87
CA LEU A 442 -27.94 -11.69 8.16
C LEU A 442 -29.34 -12.35 8.27
N THR A 443 -29.87 -12.93 7.19
CA THR A 443 -31.09 -13.77 7.25
C THR A 443 -30.79 -15.24 7.56
N ILE A 444 -29.52 -15.67 7.45
CA ILE A 444 -29.12 -17.05 7.71
C ILE A 444 -29.12 -17.31 9.23
N GLY A 445 -29.73 -18.43 9.62
CA GLY A 445 -29.97 -18.80 11.01
C GLY A 445 -31.06 -19.87 11.13
N PRO A 446 -31.76 -19.99 12.28
CA PRO A 446 -32.61 -21.14 12.60
C PRO A 446 -33.85 -21.32 11.72
N ARG A 447 -34.16 -20.37 10.82
CA ARG A 447 -35.28 -20.46 9.86
C ARG A 447 -34.86 -20.50 8.39
N PHE A 448 -33.57 -20.28 8.10
CA PHE A 448 -33.01 -20.26 6.76
C PHE A 448 -31.52 -20.65 6.83
N GLY A 449 -31.16 -21.81 6.29
CA GLY A 449 -29.78 -22.34 6.34
C GLY A 449 -29.43 -23.17 7.58
N GLY A 450 -29.96 -22.83 8.77
CA GLY A 450 -29.63 -23.56 10.03
C GLY A 450 -30.10 -25.02 10.09
N ALA A 451 -30.92 -25.49 9.14
CA ALA A 451 -31.42 -26.86 9.09
C ALA A 451 -30.32 -27.92 8.92
N VAL A 452 -29.18 -27.56 8.32
CA VAL A 452 -28.02 -28.45 8.14
C VAL A 452 -27.39 -28.81 9.49
N ASP A 453 -27.15 -27.77 10.30
CA ASP A 453 -26.52 -27.86 11.62
C ASP A 453 -27.45 -28.50 12.65
N ASP A 454 -28.74 -28.14 12.63
CA ASP A 454 -29.76 -28.79 13.46
C ASP A 454 -29.91 -30.28 13.09
N ALA A 455 -29.91 -30.64 11.81
CA ALA A 455 -29.96 -32.06 11.42
C ALA A 455 -28.76 -32.83 11.99
N ALA A 456 -27.54 -32.31 11.83
CA ALA A 456 -26.34 -32.93 12.41
C ALA A 456 -26.51 -33.10 13.93
N ARG A 457 -26.90 -32.06 14.67
CA ARG A 457 -27.08 -32.10 16.12
C ARG A 457 -28.10 -33.14 16.57
N TYR A 458 -29.29 -33.17 15.96
CA TYR A 458 -30.38 -34.07 16.39
C TYR A 458 -30.18 -35.53 15.96
N PHE A 459 -29.66 -35.79 14.75
CA PHE A 459 -29.35 -37.17 14.33
C PHE A 459 -28.18 -37.75 15.13
N LYS A 460 -27.19 -36.92 15.49
CA LYS A 460 -26.07 -37.33 16.35
C LYS A 460 -26.53 -37.71 17.76
N ASP A 461 -27.31 -36.87 18.44
CA ASP A 461 -27.84 -37.18 19.79
C ASP A 461 -28.65 -38.49 19.80
N ALA A 462 -29.52 -38.66 18.81
CA ALA A 462 -30.38 -39.84 18.71
C ALA A 462 -29.57 -41.12 18.48
N TYR A 463 -28.57 -41.08 17.59
CA TYR A 463 -27.68 -42.21 17.32
C TYR A 463 -26.78 -42.53 18.51
N ASP A 464 -26.09 -41.54 19.09
CA ASP A 464 -25.15 -41.72 20.21
C ASP A 464 -25.84 -42.25 21.48
N ARG A 465 -27.15 -42.00 21.63
CA ARG A 465 -27.98 -42.54 22.72
C ARG A 465 -28.66 -43.87 22.39
N ASN A 466 -28.36 -44.46 21.22
CA ASN A 466 -28.94 -45.71 20.71
C ASN A 466 -30.48 -45.69 20.64
N LEU A 467 -31.10 -44.55 20.35
CA LEU A 467 -32.55 -44.46 20.17
C LEU A 467 -32.95 -45.15 18.88
N THR A 468 -34.01 -45.96 18.91
CA THR A 468 -34.61 -46.47 17.66
C THR A 468 -35.19 -45.32 16.83
N PRO A 469 -35.30 -45.46 15.49
CA PRO A 469 -35.95 -44.48 14.63
C PRO A 469 -37.38 -44.11 15.08
N TYR A 470 -38.10 -45.07 15.67
CA TYR A 470 -39.41 -44.86 16.29
C TYR A 470 -39.34 -43.90 17.49
N GLU A 471 -38.48 -44.20 18.47
CA GLU A 471 -38.33 -43.42 19.70
C GLU A 471 -37.85 -42.00 19.40
N PHE A 472 -36.88 -41.85 18.49
CA PHE A 472 -36.39 -40.53 18.09
C PHE A 472 -37.52 -39.66 17.54
N VAL A 473 -38.24 -40.13 16.52
CA VAL A 473 -39.28 -39.35 15.84
C VAL A 473 -40.49 -39.07 16.75
N GLU A 474 -40.95 -40.05 17.54
CA GLU A 474 -42.05 -39.81 18.48
C GLU A 474 -41.63 -38.93 19.67
N SER A 475 -40.36 -38.97 20.12
CA SER A 475 -39.87 -38.02 21.14
C SER A 475 -39.85 -36.57 20.62
N MET A 476 -39.48 -36.35 19.36
CA MET A 476 -39.50 -35.04 18.71
C MET A 476 -40.94 -34.52 18.56
N LYS A 477 -41.85 -35.38 18.09
CA LYS A 477 -43.29 -35.09 18.03
C LYS A 477 -43.88 -34.75 19.40
N LYS A 478 -43.52 -35.48 20.46
CA LYS A 478 -43.93 -35.19 21.85
C LYS A 478 -43.44 -33.81 22.34
N LYS A 479 -42.27 -33.36 21.88
CA LYS A 479 -41.74 -32.00 22.12
C LYS A 479 -42.38 -30.92 21.22
N GLY A 480 -43.24 -31.29 20.26
CA GLY A 480 -43.78 -30.37 19.25
C GLY A 480 -42.79 -29.96 18.17
N ILE A 481 -41.63 -30.63 18.08
CA ILE A 481 -40.54 -30.29 17.16
C ILE A 481 -40.61 -31.22 15.94
N ARG A 482 -40.52 -30.65 14.74
CA ARG A 482 -40.34 -31.44 13.50
C ARG A 482 -38.88 -31.87 13.39
N VAL A 483 -38.63 -33.11 12.99
CA VAL A 483 -37.26 -33.63 12.79
C VAL A 483 -36.54 -32.78 11.73
N PRO A 484 -35.46 -32.07 12.08
CA PRO A 484 -34.70 -31.29 11.11
C PRO A 484 -34.11 -32.20 10.03
N GLY A 485 -33.99 -31.70 8.80
CA GLY A 485 -33.56 -32.50 7.66
C GLY A 485 -34.62 -33.46 7.07
N ILE A 486 -35.79 -33.63 7.70
CA ILE A 486 -36.89 -34.45 7.17
C ILE A 486 -38.04 -33.56 6.64
N GLY A 487 -38.50 -33.88 5.43
CA GLY A 487 -39.66 -33.29 4.79
C GLY A 487 -39.31 -32.40 3.60
N HIS A 488 -40.12 -32.49 2.56
CA HIS A 488 -40.01 -31.67 1.35
C HIS A 488 -41.39 -31.20 0.87
N ARG A 489 -41.42 -30.07 0.13
CA ARG A 489 -42.66 -29.48 -0.43
C ARG A 489 -43.18 -30.22 -1.67
N ILE A 490 -42.28 -30.52 -2.62
CA ILE A 490 -42.59 -31.17 -3.91
C ILE A 490 -42.19 -32.66 -3.94
N LYS A 491 -40.94 -32.97 -3.59
CA LYS A 491 -40.35 -34.32 -3.55
C LYS A 491 -41.04 -35.26 -2.54
N ARG A 492 -41.02 -36.56 -2.88
CA ARG A 492 -41.76 -37.65 -2.22
C ARG A 492 -40.96 -38.96 -2.30
N GLY A 493 -41.40 -40.04 -1.63
CA GLY A 493 -40.72 -41.33 -1.65
C GLY A 493 -40.54 -41.94 -3.04
N ASP A 494 -41.49 -41.66 -3.95
CA ASP A 494 -41.51 -42.04 -5.37
C ASP A 494 -40.77 -41.06 -6.30
N ASN A 495 -40.49 -39.83 -5.83
CA ASN A 495 -39.79 -38.79 -6.57
C ASN A 495 -38.83 -38.07 -5.61
N ARG A 496 -37.68 -38.70 -5.36
CA ARG A 496 -36.65 -38.24 -4.43
C ARG A 496 -35.85 -37.05 -4.98
N ASP A 497 -35.16 -36.33 -4.09
CA ASP A 497 -34.26 -35.25 -4.48
C ASP A 497 -32.94 -35.81 -5.03
N LYS A 498 -32.63 -35.50 -6.30
CA LYS A 498 -31.41 -35.97 -6.97
C LYS A 498 -30.13 -35.52 -6.24
N ARG A 499 -30.17 -34.38 -5.53
CA ARG A 499 -29.03 -33.91 -4.72
C ARG A 499 -28.74 -34.86 -3.55
N VAL A 500 -29.80 -35.35 -2.89
CA VAL A 500 -29.69 -36.32 -1.79
C VAL A 500 -29.19 -37.66 -2.30
N GLU A 501 -29.72 -38.14 -3.42
CA GLU A 501 -29.28 -39.40 -4.05
C GLU A 501 -27.79 -39.36 -4.44
N LEU A 502 -27.31 -38.25 -5.03
CA LEU A 502 -25.91 -38.08 -5.41
C LEU A 502 -24.97 -38.01 -4.19
N LEU A 503 -25.37 -37.32 -3.12
CA LEU A 503 -24.62 -37.26 -1.86
C LEU A 503 -24.52 -38.64 -1.19
N GLN A 504 -25.62 -39.39 -1.14
CA GLN A 504 -25.64 -40.75 -0.59
C GLN A 504 -24.79 -41.72 -1.42
N ALA A 505 -24.86 -41.63 -2.75
CA ALA A 505 -24.04 -42.45 -3.64
C ALA A 505 -22.54 -42.16 -3.45
N PHE A 506 -22.16 -40.88 -3.45
CA PHE A 506 -20.78 -40.47 -3.20
C PHE A 506 -20.25 -41.00 -1.85
N ALA A 507 -21.03 -40.84 -0.78
CA ALA A 507 -20.63 -41.28 0.55
C ALA A 507 -20.49 -42.81 0.64
N ARG A 508 -21.46 -43.58 0.14
CA ARG A 508 -21.40 -45.06 0.15
C ARG A 508 -20.21 -45.62 -0.65
N THR A 509 -19.72 -44.90 -1.66
CA THR A 509 -18.54 -45.31 -2.44
C THR A 509 -17.21 -44.90 -1.79
N ASN A 510 -17.15 -43.75 -1.10
CA ASN A 510 -15.87 -43.13 -0.72
C ASN A 510 -15.61 -43.04 0.80
N PHE A 511 -16.64 -43.10 1.65
CA PHE A 511 -16.48 -42.93 3.10
C PHE A 511 -16.20 -44.27 3.78
N PRO A 512 -15.26 -44.35 4.75
CA PRO A 512 -15.01 -45.57 5.54
C PRO A 512 -16.21 -46.01 6.39
N SER A 513 -17.11 -45.09 6.74
CA SER A 513 -18.35 -45.36 7.46
C SER A 513 -19.40 -44.32 7.10
N VAL A 514 -20.67 -44.73 7.06
CA VAL A 514 -21.84 -43.87 6.78
C VAL A 514 -22.95 -44.09 7.82
N LYS A 515 -22.56 -44.32 9.08
CA LYS A 515 -23.44 -44.78 10.15
C LYS A 515 -24.55 -43.79 10.51
N TYR A 516 -24.27 -42.49 10.50
CA TYR A 516 -25.27 -41.46 10.81
C TYR A 516 -26.23 -41.26 9.64
N MET A 517 -25.74 -41.33 8.40
CA MET A 517 -26.57 -41.30 7.20
C MET A 517 -27.48 -42.53 7.08
N GLU A 518 -26.98 -43.74 7.32
CA GLU A 518 -27.83 -44.95 7.30
C GLU A 518 -28.87 -44.94 8.44
N TYR A 519 -28.53 -44.41 9.62
CA TYR A 519 -29.53 -44.15 10.66
C TYR A 519 -30.61 -43.16 10.20
N ALA A 520 -30.21 -42.09 9.49
CA ALA A 520 -31.16 -41.14 8.91
C ALA A 520 -32.04 -41.73 7.80
N VAL A 521 -31.54 -42.72 7.03
CA VAL A 521 -32.32 -43.49 6.04
C VAL A 521 -33.33 -44.42 6.74
N GLN A 522 -32.98 -45.02 7.88
CA GLN A 522 -33.93 -45.77 8.70
C GLN A 522 -35.03 -44.86 9.29
N VAL A 523 -34.66 -43.66 9.73
CA VAL A 523 -35.60 -42.61 10.15
C VAL A 523 -36.50 -42.16 9.00
N GLU A 524 -35.96 -41.94 7.79
CA GLU A 524 -36.74 -41.65 6.59
C GLU A 524 -37.77 -42.76 6.30
N THR A 525 -37.35 -44.02 6.40
CA THR A 525 -38.22 -45.18 6.17
C THR A 525 -39.41 -45.17 7.12
N TYR A 526 -39.17 -44.86 8.41
CA TYR A 526 -40.23 -44.69 9.38
C TYR A 526 -41.10 -43.45 9.12
N THR A 527 -40.54 -42.31 8.70
CA THR A 527 -41.34 -41.10 8.44
C THR A 527 -42.18 -41.20 7.17
N LEU A 528 -41.70 -41.91 6.14
CA LEU A 528 -42.47 -42.20 4.92
C LEU A 528 -43.73 -43.04 5.19
N SER A 529 -43.71 -43.91 6.21
CA SER A 529 -44.91 -44.63 6.65
C SER A 529 -46.03 -43.72 7.18
N LYS A 530 -45.70 -42.48 7.57
CA LYS A 530 -46.66 -41.48 8.08
C LYS A 530 -47.16 -40.54 6.97
N ALA A 531 -46.26 -40.10 6.08
CA ALA A 531 -46.64 -39.33 4.89
C ALA A 531 -45.55 -39.38 3.82
N ASN A 532 -45.96 -39.58 2.56
CA ASN A 532 -45.06 -39.78 1.42
C ASN A 532 -44.16 -38.56 1.10
N ASN A 533 -44.39 -37.37 1.66
CA ASN A 533 -43.51 -36.20 1.49
C ASN A 533 -42.49 -36.01 2.63
N LEU A 534 -42.43 -36.91 3.61
CA LEU A 534 -41.46 -36.91 4.71
C LEU A 534 -40.19 -37.69 4.33
N VAL A 535 -39.59 -37.30 3.20
CA VAL A 535 -38.27 -37.75 2.71
C VAL A 535 -37.12 -37.02 3.42
N LEU A 536 -35.93 -37.61 3.43
CA LEU A 536 -34.70 -36.91 3.79
C LEU A 536 -34.42 -35.82 2.74
N ASN A 537 -34.17 -34.59 3.19
CA ASN A 537 -33.86 -33.45 2.33
C ASN A 537 -32.35 -33.20 2.27
N VAL A 538 -31.94 -32.26 1.40
CA VAL A 538 -30.51 -31.97 1.18
C VAL A 538 -29.81 -31.45 2.43
N ASP A 539 -30.48 -30.66 3.27
CA ASP A 539 -29.91 -30.14 4.51
C ASP A 539 -29.66 -31.28 5.51
N GLY A 540 -30.62 -32.22 5.62
CA GLY A 540 -30.50 -33.43 6.42
C GLY A 540 -29.37 -34.34 5.96
N ALA A 541 -29.29 -34.60 4.65
CA ALA A 541 -28.25 -35.42 4.06
C ALA A 541 -26.85 -34.85 4.26
N ILE A 542 -26.65 -33.54 4.03
CA ILE A 542 -25.38 -32.86 4.30
C ILE A 542 -25.05 -32.94 5.79
N GLY A 543 -26.01 -32.62 6.68
CA GLY A 543 -25.81 -32.67 8.13
C GLY A 543 -25.33 -34.04 8.62
N THR A 544 -26.00 -35.12 8.22
CA THR A 544 -25.64 -36.49 8.63
C THR A 544 -24.32 -36.95 8.01
N LEU A 545 -24.06 -36.60 6.74
CA LEU A 545 -22.83 -36.98 6.06
C LEU A 545 -21.62 -36.18 6.55
N PHE A 546 -21.79 -34.94 7.01
CA PHE A 546 -20.68 -34.21 7.63
C PHE A 546 -20.25 -34.86 8.96
N LEU A 547 -21.18 -35.45 9.73
CA LEU A 547 -20.83 -36.26 10.90
C LEU A 547 -20.07 -37.54 10.52
N ASP A 548 -20.49 -38.22 9.45
CA ASP A 548 -19.81 -39.41 8.92
C ASP A 548 -18.43 -39.07 8.36
N LEU A 549 -18.25 -37.89 7.75
CA LEU A 549 -16.94 -37.35 7.36
C LEU A 549 -16.04 -37.17 8.59
N LEU A 550 -16.51 -36.44 9.60
CA LEU A 550 -15.73 -36.17 10.81
C LEU A 550 -15.34 -37.48 11.53
N ALA A 551 -16.31 -38.39 11.74
CA ALA A 551 -16.08 -39.66 12.42
C ALA A 551 -15.31 -40.70 11.57
N GLY A 552 -15.48 -40.68 10.25
CA GLY A 552 -14.85 -41.61 9.30
C GLY A 552 -13.45 -41.20 8.85
N SER A 553 -13.10 -39.92 8.96
CA SER A 553 -11.77 -39.40 8.60
C SER A 553 -10.61 -40.01 9.39
N GLY A 554 -10.86 -40.52 10.60
CA GLY A 554 -9.84 -40.93 11.56
C GLY A 554 -9.02 -39.75 12.13
N MET A 555 -9.37 -38.51 11.79
CA MET A 555 -8.60 -37.31 12.19
C MET A 555 -9.17 -36.58 13.40
N PHE A 556 -10.42 -36.84 13.80
CA PHE A 556 -11.08 -36.17 14.93
C PHE A 556 -11.45 -37.17 16.03
N THR A 557 -11.18 -36.80 17.28
CA THR A 557 -11.67 -37.48 18.48
C THR A 557 -13.13 -37.14 18.74
N LYS A 558 -13.87 -37.98 19.49
CA LYS A 558 -15.29 -37.72 19.79
C LYS A 558 -15.53 -36.31 20.39
N PRO A 559 -14.76 -35.82 21.38
CA PRO A 559 -14.93 -34.45 21.90
C PRO A 559 -14.73 -33.35 20.86
N GLU A 560 -13.77 -33.49 19.93
CA GLU A 560 -13.59 -32.51 18.84
C GLU A 560 -14.78 -32.51 17.87
N ILE A 561 -15.38 -33.68 17.60
CA ILE A 561 -16.60 -33.77 16.79
C ILE A 561 -17.78 -33.11 17.50
N ASP A 562 -17.90 -33.31 18.81
CA ASP A 562 -18.93 -32.68 19.65
C ASP A 562 -18.77 -31.14 19.60
N GLU A 563 -17.55 -30.63 19.80
CA GLU A 563 -17.21 -29.20 19.74
C GLU A 563 -17.49 -28.58 18.35
N ILE A 564 -17.10 -29.24 17.25
CA ILE A 564 -17.34 -28.74 15.88
C ILE A 564 -18.84 -28.58 15.58
N VAL A 565 -19.68 -29.48 16.09
CA VAL A 565 -21.15 -29.44 15.94
C VAL A 565 -21.82 -28.46 16.92
N GLU A 566 -21.22 -28.22 18.08
CA GLU A 566 -21.70 -27.23 19.05
C GLU A 566 -21.39 -25.79 18.60
N ILE A 567 -20.16 -25.53 18.12
CA ILE A 567 -19.75 -24.23 17.55
C ILE A 567 -20.54 -23.91 16.26
N GLY A 568 -21.00 -24.94 15.55
CA GLY A 568 -21.88 -24.79 14.38
C GLY A 568 -21.13 -24.55 13.07
N TYR A 569 -20.03 -25.27 12.84
CA TYR A 569 -19.22 -25.18 11.60
C TYR A 569 -20.05 -25.39 10.33
N LEU A 570 -21.14 -26.18 10.40
CA LEU A 570 -22.02 -26.44 9.26
C LEU A 570 -22.84 -25.20 8.86
N ASN A 571 -23.13 -24.28 9.80
CA ASN A 571 -23.67 -22.96 9.48
C ASN A 571 -22.64 -22.14 8.68
N GLY A 572 -21.36 -22.19 9.07
CA GLY A 572 -20.25 -21.57 8.33
C GLY A 572 -20.15 -22.09 6.89
N LEU A 573 -20.27 -23.41 6.70
CA LEU A 573 -20.29 -24.03 5.37
C LEU A 573 -21.46 -23.51 4.51
N PHE A 574 -22.67 -23.42 5.08
CA PHE A 574 -23.83 -22.89 4.36
C PHE A 574 -23.69 -21.40 4.04
N VAL A 575 -23.15 -20.58 4.97
CA VAL A 575 -22.86 -19.16 4.76
C VAL A 575 -21.85 -18.96 3.63
N LEU A 576 -20.73 -19.71 3.65
CA LEU A 576 -19.70 -19.66 2.60
C LEU A 576 -20.29 -20.03 1.25
N ALA A 577 -20.99 -21.17 1.16
CA ALA A 577 -21.60 -21.63 -0.08
C ALA A 577 -22.62 -20.62 -0.62
N ARG A 578 -23.58 -20.21 0.21
CA ARG A 578 -24.68 -19.32 -0.21
C ARG A 578 -24.19 -17.93 -0.63
N SER A 579 -23.04 -17.48 -0.13
CA SER A 579 -22.43 -16.21 -0.56
C SER A 579 -22.21 -16.15 -2.07
N ILE A 580 -21.93 -17.28 -2.73
CA ILE A 580 -21.74 -17.37 -4.18
C ILE A 580 -23.00 -16.89 -4.93
N GLY A 581 -24.17 -17.46 -4.61
CA GLY A 581 -25.43 -17.06 -5.21
C GLY A 581 -25.83 -15.62 -4.89
N LEU A 582 -25.60 -15.16 -3.65
CA LEU A 582 -25.91 -13.79 -3.24
C LEU A 582 -25.06 -12.75 -3.99
N ILE A 583 -23.77 -13.01 -4.20
CA ILE A 583 -22.90 -12.14 -5.02
C ILE A 583 -23.42 -12.10 -6.47
N GLY A 584 -23.81 -13.24 -7.04
CA GLY A 584 -24.38 -13.32 -8.38
C GLY A 584 -25.66 -12.49 -8.53
N TYR A 585 -26.56 -12.50 -7.53
CA TYR A 585 -27.76 -11.64 -7.55
C TYR A 585 -27.47 -10.15 -7.56
N ASN A 586 -26.36 -9.72 -6.95
CA ASN A 586 -25.98 -8.32 -6.97
C ASN A 586 -25.40 -7.94 -8.35
N GLN A 587 -24.41 -8.70 -8.82
CA GLN A 587 -23.75 -8.44 -10.11
C GLN A 587 -24.72 -8.48 -11.31
N ASN A 588 -25.74 -9.33 -11.28
CA ASN A 588 -26.78 -9.35 -12.31
C ASN A 588 -27.58 -8.03 -12.37
N LEU A 589 -27.78 -7.34 -11.25
CA LEU A 589 -28.49 -6.05 -11.21
C LEU A 589 -27.64 -4.89 -11.72
N ASP A 590 -26.31 -4.96 -11.56
CA ASP A 590 -25.38 -3.98 -12.13
C ASP A 590 -25.20 -4.17 -13.66
N ASN A 591 -25.24 -5.42 -14.14
CA ASN A 591 -25.06 -5.74 -15.55
C ASN A 591 -26.33 -5.50 -16.41
N ASP A 592 -27.54 -5.53 -15.82
CA ASP A 592 -28.82 -5.28 -16.52
C ASP A 592 -29.09 -3.79 -16.89
N THR A 593 -28.03 -2.99 -16.99
CA THR A 593 -28.06 -1.55 -17.29
C THR A 593 -28.55 -1.22 -18.70
N SER A 594 -28.67 -2.20 -19.60
CA SER A 594 -29.23 -2.04 -20.95
C SER A 594 -30.76 -1.96 -21.00
N THR A 595 -31.46 -2.63 -20.06
CA THR A 595 -32.92 -2.82 -20.17
C THR A 595 -33.72 -1.96 -19.18
N ILE A 596 -33.14 -1.58 -18.03
CA ILE A 596 -33.89 -0.89 -16.97
C ILE A 596 -33.11 0.31 -16.40
N ARG A 597 -33.36 1.51 -16.94
CA ARG A 597 -33.07 2.83 -16.30
C ARG A 597 -33.98 3.13 -15.09
N THR A 598 -34.60 2.10 -14.52
CA THR A 598 -35.65 2.18 -13.50
C THR A 598 -35.60 0.97 -12.56
N LEU A 599 -34.42 0.70 -11.96
CA LEU A 599 -34.36 -0.08 -10.73
C LEU A 599 -34.93 0.79 -9.60
N ILE A 600 -36.25 0.97 -9.64
CA ILE A 600 -37.03 1.68 -8.64
C ILE A 600 -36.73 1.02 -7.30
N LEU A 601 -36.37 1.83 -6.30
CA LEU A 601 -36.22 1.45 -4.90
C LEU A 601 -37.33 0.45 -4.54
N HIS A 602 -36.97 -0.77 -4.13
CA HIS A 602 -37.99 -1.79 -3.89
C HIS A 602 -38.93 -1.36 -2.77
N ARG A 603 -40.20 -1.13 -3.13
CA ARG A 603 -41.28 -0.87 -2.18
C ARG A 603 -42.28 -2.02 -2.28
N HIS A 604 -42.43 -2.78 -1.20
CA HIS A 604 -43.45 -3.82 -1.13
C HIS A 604 -44.85 -3.24 -1.43
N ILE A 605 -45.63 -4.01 -2.19
CA ILE A 605 -46.93 -3.57 -2.72
C ILE A 605 -47.95 -3.53 -1.58
N SER A 606 -48.70 -2.42 -1.44
CA SER A 606 -49.59 -2.20 -0.30
C SER A 606 -50.62 -3.31 0.00
N PRO A 607 -51.22 -4.03 -0.99
CA PRO A 607 -52.15 -5.12 -0.72
C PRO A 607 -51.52 -6.34 -0.02
N SER A 608 -50.19 -6.46 0.00
CA SER A 608 -49.47 -7.52 0.70
C SER A 608 -49.41 -7.33 2.22
N PHE A 609 -49.86 -6.17 2.75
CA PHE A 609 -49.93 -5.89 4.18
C PHE A 609 -51.37 -5.73 4.65
N THR A 610 -51.72 -6.40 5.75
CA THR A 610 -52.96 -6.10 6.48
C THR A 610 -52.68 -5.00 7.50
N ARG A 611 -53.08 -3.76 7.19
CA ARG A 611 -53.03 -2.66 8.16
C ARG A 611 -54.20 -2.77 9.14
N LYS A 612 -53.92 -3.28 10.34
CA LYS A 612 -54.84 -3.21 11.49
C LYS A 612 -54.54 -1.96 12.30
N ASP A 613 -55.14 -0.84 11.95
CA ASP A 613 -55.17 0.32 12.85
C ASP A 613 -56.09 -0.01 14.03
N ASN A 614 -55.56 0.04 15.25
CA ASN A 614 -56.35 -0.15 16.48
C ASN A 614 -57.22 1.09 16.75
N VAL A 615 -58.29 1.24 15.99
CA VAL A 615 -59.34 2.20 16.29
C VAL A 615 -60.18 1.64 17.44
N LEU A 616 -59.98 2.17 18.64
CA LEU A 616 -60.89 1.96 19.76
C LEU A 616 -62.25 2.59 19.41
N GLY A 617 -63.21 1.77 19.00
CA GLY A 617 -64.63 2.04 19.22
C GLY A 617 -65.48 2.63 18.09
N LEU A 618 -65.24 2.32 16.81
CA LEU A 618 -66.25 2.54 15.74
C LEU A 618 -66.34 1.37 14.74
N PRO A 619 -67.53 1.11 14.12
CA PRO A 619 -67.73 -0.05 13.25
C PRO A 619 -67.02 0.06 11.90
N THR A 620 -66.49 -1.07 11.43
CA THR A 620 -65.72 -1.17 10.19
C THR A 620 -66.61 -0.95 8.95
N VAL A 621 -66.33 0.09 8.16
CA VAL A 621 -66.78 0.18 6.76
C VAL A 621 -65.59 -0.10 5.86
N SER A 622 -65.56 -1.29 5.26
CA SER A 622 -64.52 -1.72 4.33
C SER A 622 -64.65 -1.01 2.97
N LYS A 623 -64.19 0.25 2.88
CA LYS A 623 -63.98 0.89 1.57
C LYS A 623 -62.70 0.39 0.92
N GLN A 624 -62.87 -0.52 -0.03
CA GLN A 624 -61.84 -1.01 -0.94
C GLN A 624 -61.40 0.13 -1.88
N ILE A 625 -60.33 0.86 -1.52
CA ILE A 625 -59.79 1.94 -2.36
C ILE A 625 -59.07 1.33 -3.57
N ARG A 626 -59.76 1.26 -4.71
CA ARG A 626 -59.12 1.05 -6.02
C ARG A 626 -58.28 2.28 -6.36
N TRP A 627 -56.96 2.12 -6.45
CA TRP A 627 -56.12 3.05 -7.20
C TRP A 627 -56.12 2.64 -8.67
N SER A 628 -56.87 3.36 -9.49
CA SER A 628 -56.80 3.26 -10.94
C SER A 628 -55.53 3.93 -11.46
N TYR A 629 -54.76 3.23 -12.29
CA TYR A 629 -53.62 3.79 -13.00
C TYR A 629 -54.07 4.97 -13.88
N GLY A 630 -53.56 6.17 -13.61
CA GLY A 630 -53.64 7.33 -14.48
C GLY A 630 -52.25 7.73 -14.93
N HIS A 631 -52.09 8.05 -16.22
CA HIS A 631 -50.82 8.57 -16.75
C HIS A 631 -50.40 9.85 -16.00
N MET A 632 -49.11 9.98 -15.69
CA MET A 632 -48.53 11.29 -15.39
C MET A 632 -47.28 11.53 -16.23
N ALA A 633 -47.36 12.61 -17.01
CA ALA A 633 -46.29 13.12 -17.85
C ALA A 633 -45.22 13.84 -17.01
N HIS A 634 -44.12 14.21 -17.67
CA HIS A 634 -43.02 14.97 -17.08
C HIS A 634 -43.49 16.23 -16.34
N VAL A 635 -43.13 16.33 -15.06
CA VAL A 635 -43.13 17.58 -14.30
C VAL A 635 -41.69 17.86 -13.86
N ARG A 636 -41.15 19.01 -14.29
CA ARG A 636 -39.83 19.49 -13.85
C ARG A 636 -39.93 20.04 -12.41
N PRO A 637 -38.87 19.95 -11.59
CA PRO A 637 -38.91 20.48 -10.23
C PRO A 637 -39.06 22.01 -10.26
N LYS A 638 -40.02 22.51 -9.47
CA LYS A 638 -40.07 23.90 -9.03
C LYS A 638 -39.83 23.95 -7.52
N GLU A 639 -39.36 25.10 -7.04
CA GLU A 639 -38.94 25.32 -5.66
C GLU A 639 -40.03 24.99 -4.64
N VAL A 640 -39.62 24.48 -3.49
CA VAL A 640 -40.49 24.26 -2.32
C VAL A 640 -40.14 25.32 -1.28
N GLU A 641 -41.02 26.30 -1.10
CA GLU A 641 -40.94 27.25 0.01
C GLU A 641 -41.16 26.55 1.36
N ALA A 642 -40.51 27.06 2.41
CA ALA A 642 -40.60 26.50 3.75
C ALA A 642 -41.93 26.84 4.44
N ALA A 643 -42.58 25.83 5.02
CA ALA A 643 -43.80 26.02 5.81
C ALA A 643 -43.48 26.52 7.25
N PRO A 644 -44.34 27.33 7.90
CA PRO A 644 -44.03 27.95 9.20
C PRO A 644 -44.16 26.99 10.40
N ILE A 645 -43.38 27.28 11.45
CA ILE A 645 -43.39 26.57 12.74
C ILE A 645 -44.50 27.14 13.64
N PRO A 646 -45.33 26.31 14.32
CA PRO A 646 -46.33 26.78 15.27
C PRO A 646 -45.71 27.14 16.65
N PRO A 647 -46.29 28.11 17.40
CA PRO A 647 -45.73 28.60 18.66
C PRO A 647 -46.01 27.68 19.87
N PRO A 648 -45.23 27.80 20.97
CA PRO A 648 -45.34 26.93 22.14
C PRO A 648 -46.44 27.37 23.11
N MET A 649 -47.21 26.40 23.63
CA MET A 649 -48.04 26.55 24.83
C MET A 649 -47.49 25.62 25.93
N GLY A 650 -47.40 26.11 27.17
CA GLY A 650 -46.72 25.40 28.25
C GLY A 650 -47.58 25.13 29.49
N GLY A 651 -47.08 24.23 30.36
CA GLY A 651 -47.30 24.29 31.81
C GLY A 651 -48.20 23.23 32.47
N ARG A 652 -47.56 22.38 33.29
CA ARG A 652 -48.12 21.57 34.42
C ARG A 652 -49.00 20.34 33.99
N SER A 653 -49.09 19.22 34.73
CA SER A 653 -48.48 18.76 36.00
C SER A 653 -48.30 17.22 36.06
N ILE A 654 -47.40 16.79 36.96
CA ILE A 654 -46.86 15.45 37.26
C ILE A 654 -47.88 14.47 37.90
N HIS A 655 -47.80 13.16 37.53
CA HIS A 655 -47.95 11.89 38.32
C HIS A 655 -48.60 10.78 37.46
N GLN A 656 -48.26 9.48 37.50
CA GLN A 656 -47.25 8.67 38.20
C GLN A 656 -47.11 7.32 37.42
N VAL A 657 -45.96 6.62 37.49
CA VAL A 657 -45.80 5.13 37.62
C VAL A 657 -44.37 4.65 37.27
N ARG A 658 -43.73 4.15 38.32
CA ARG A 658 -42.58 3.22 38.52
C ARG A 658 -41.62 2.84 37.37
N LYS A 659 -40.34 3.01 37.72
CA LYS A 659 -39.09 2.54 37.10
C LYS A 659 -39.06 1.03 36.78
N TYR A 660 -38.44 0.69 35.65
CA TYR A 660 -37.34 -0.28 35.61
C TYR A 660 -36.14 0.37 34.90
N ARG A 661 -34.92 0.21 35.45
CA ARG A 661 -33.67 0.68 34.84
C ARG A 661 -32.93 -0.52 34.25
N ILE A 662 -32.60 -0.45 32.97
CA ILE A 662 -31.41 -1.10 32.42
C ILE A 662 -30.58 0.01 31.78
N ALA A 663 -29.31 0.10 32.16
CA ALA A 663 -28.41 1.12 31.63
C ALA A 663 -27.83 0.65 30.29
N VAL A 664 -28.04 1.43 29.23
CA VAL A 664 -27.24 1.32 28.00
C VAL A 664 -26.21 2.44 28.04
N VAL A 665 -24.94 2.06 28.22
CA VAL A 665 -23.81 2.99 28.11
C VAL A 665 -23.71 3.44 26.65
N LYS A 666 -23.94 4.72 26.41
CA LYS A 666 -23.92 5.32 25.08
C LYS A 666 -22.49 5.70 24.71
N ILE A 667 -21.75 4.76 24.10
CA ILE A 667 -20.47 5.08 23.45
C ILE A 667 -20.78 5.90 22.20
N VAL A 668 -20.34 7.16 22.19
CA VAL A 668 -20.51 8.07 21.06
C VAL A 668 -19.26 7.97 20.17
N PHE A 669 -19.41 7.41 18.97
CA PHE A 669 -18.45 7.65 17.90
C PHE A 669 -18.80 8.95 17.19
N CYS A 670 -17.96 9.97 17.36
CA CYS A 670 -17.99 11.15 16.50
C CYS A 670 -17.22 10.84 15.21
N ILE A 671 -17.92 10.77 14.08
CA ILE A 671 -17.30 10.83 12.75
C ILE A 671 -17.58 12.23 12.20
N GLY A 672 -16.53 13.02 12.02
CA GLY A 672 -16.61 14.37 11.46
C GLY A 672 -16.69 14.37 9.94
N ASN A 673 -17.48 15.30 9.39
CA ASN A 673 -17.62 15.50 7.94
C ASN A 673 -16.46 16.31 7.33
N ALA A 674 -15.94 15.82 6.21
CA ALA A 674 -15.39 16.57 5.08
C ALA A 674 -15.26 15.58 3.91
N GLY A 675 -15.68 15.79 2.67
CA GLY A 675 -16.31 16.90 1.97
C GLY A 675 -16.44 16.44 0.52
N ALA A 676 -17.67 16.14 0.06
CA ALA A 676 -17.88 15.48 -1.22
C ALA A 676 -18.08 16.49 -2.37
N GLY A 677 -17.15 16.51 -3.32
CA GLY A 677 -17.25 17.27 -4.57
C GLY A 677 -17.89 16.45 -5.70
N THR A 678 -18.94 16.98 -6.31
CA THR A 678 -19.73 16.36 -7.39
C THR A 678 -19.09 16.49 -8.78
N VAL A 679 -19.23 15.46 -9.63
CA VAL A 679 -19.23 15.61 -11.10
C VAL A 679 -20.29 14.67 -11.70
N SER A 680 -21.10 15.19 -12.63
CA SER A 680 -22.22 14.51 -13.29
C SER A 680 -22.10 14.57 -14.82
N ASP A 681 -22.63 13.52 -15.47
CA ASP A 681 -23.17 13.43 -16.85
C ASP A 681 -22.32 13.80 -18.10
N LEU A 682 -22.25 12.83 -19.03
CA LEU A 682 -22.59 13.00 -20.47
C LEU A 682 -22.62 11.62 -21.19
N PHE A 683 -23.51 11.42 -22.18
CA PHE A 683 -23.94 10.09 -22.68
C PHE A 683 -24.18 10.04 -24.21
N TRP A 684 -23.88 8.89 -24.86
CA TRP A 684 -24.39 8.39 -26.18
C TRP A 684 -23.91 9.06 -27.49
N PRO A 685 -24.06 8.48 -28.73
CA PRO A 685 -24.50 7.13 -29.21
C PRO A 685 -23.37 6.33 -29.94
N ALA A 686 -23.61 5.34 -30.83
CA ALA A 686 -24.25 3.99 -30.69
C ALA A 686 -24.60 3.34 -32.07
N SER A 687 -23.92 2.26 -32.49
CA SER A 687 -24.15 1.48 -33.76
C SER A 687 -23.22 0.23 -33.83
N THR A 688 -23.40 -0.85 -34.62
CA THR A 688 -24.51 -1.53 -35.36
C THR A 688 -24.05 -2.97 -35.74
N GLU A 689 -24.98 -3.92 -35.96
CA GLU A 689 -24.70 -5.31 -36.45
C GLU A 689 -24.67 -5.44 -38.00
N PRO A 690 -24.33 -6.62 -38.59
CA PRO A 690 -25.36 -7.63 -38.93
C PRO A 690 -24.94 -9.14 -38.85
N GLU A 691 -25.87 -10.01 -39.29
CA GLU A 691 -26.11 -11.45 -38.95
C GLU A 691 -25.46 -12.57 -39.83
N ASN A 692 -25.74 -13.85 -39.46
CA ASN A 692 -25.71 -15.14 -40.22
C ASN A 692 -24.33 -15.87 -40.39
N GLY A 693 -24.18 -17.21 -40.34
CA GLY A 693 -25.06 -18.36 -40.02
C GLY A 693 -24.45 -19.75 -40.43
N HIS A 694 -24.91 -20.87 -39.82
CA HIS A 694 -24.68 -22.33 -40.15
C HIS A 694 -23.50 -23.16 -39.53
N LEU A 695 -23.57 -24.51 -39.70
CA LEU A 695 -23.12 -25.56 -38.75
C LEU A 695 -21.82 -26.36 -39.09
N PHE A 696 -21.25 -26.97 -38.03
CA PHE A 696 -20.35 -28.16 -37.85
C PHE A 696 -20.08 -29.17 -39.00
N PRO A 697 -19.10 -30.13 -38.88
CA PRO A 697 -17.82 -30.16 -38.10
C PRO A 697 -16.60 -30.73 -38.88
N GLN A 698 -15.36 -30.56 -38.40
CA GLN A 698 -14.26 -31.55 -38.60
C GLN A 698 -13.04 -31.33 -37.68
N THR A 699 -12.32 -32.41 -37.36
CA THR A 699 -11.12 -32.47 -36.50
C THR A 699 -9.84 -32.73 -37.31
N LEU A 700 -8.70 -32.07 -36.99
CA LEU A 700 -7.28 -32.49 -37.17
C LEU A 700 -6.35 -31.39 -36.55
N PRO A 701 -5.00 -31.56 -36.41
CA PRO A 701 -4.34 -31.25 -35.14
C PRO A 701 -3.47 -29.97 -35.07
N SER A 702 -3.31 -29.49 -33.83
CA SER A 702 -2.22 -28.68 -33.25
C SER A 702 -1.28 -27.88 -34.18
N LEU A 703 -1.46 -26.56 -34.18
CA LEU A 703 -0.42 -25.55 -34.45
C LEU A 703 -0.30 -24.62 -33.22
N PRO A 704 0.89 -24.06 -32.92
CA PRO A 704 1.08 -23.19 -31.75
C PRO A 704 0.36 -21.85 -31.92
N THR A 705 -0.49 -21.50 -30.96
CA THR A 705 -1.32 -20.29 -30.99
C THR A 705 -0.52 -19.04 -30.63
N LEU A 706 -0.43 -18.07 -31.55
CA LEU A 706 0.13 -16.75 -31.25
C LEU A 706 -0.90 -15.89 -30.49
N THR A 707 -0.77 -15.80 -29.16
CA THR A 707 -1.66 -14.97 -28.34
C THR A 707 -1.19 -13.52 -28.31
N ILE A 708 -1.91 -12.63 -29.01
CA ILE A 708 -1.64 -11.18 -29.01
C ILE A 708 -2.51 -10.51 -27.95
N PHE A 709 -1.90 -10.03 -26.86
CA PHE A 709 -2.56 -9.09 -25.95
C PHE A 709 -2.41 -7.67 -26.48
N SER A 710 -3.54 -7.06 -26.88
CA SER A 710 -3.61 -5.62 -27.12
C SER A 710 -4.22 -4.92 -25.90
N SER A 711 -3.55 -3.89 -25.39
CA SER A 711 -4.08 -3.00 -24.35
C SER A 711 -4.02 -1.57 -24.85
N LEU A 712 -5.19 -0.95 -25.00
CA LEU A 712 -5.34 0.37 -25.61
C LEU A 712 -5.30 1.46 -24.53
N CYS A 713 -4.11 1.96 -24.21
CA CYS A 713 -3.93 2.97 -23.16
C CYS A 713 -4.01 4.41 -23.70
N LEU A 714 -5.18 5.03 -23.58
CA LEU A 714 -5.44 6.42 -24.00
C LEU A 714 -5.08 7.44 -22.90
N GLN A 715 -3.84 7.95 -22.93
CA GLN A 715 -3.45 9.09 -22.09
C GLN A 715 -3.78 10.45 -22.75
N ARG A 716 -4.83 11.13 -22.27
CA ARG A 716 -5.04 12.57 -22.54
C ARG A 716 -4.35 13.41 -21.46
N ARG A 717 -3.41 14.27 -21.86
CA ARG A 717 -2.91 15.38 -21.02
C ARG A 717 -3.78 16.61 -21.26
N ARG A 718 -4.28 17.26 -20.20
CA ARG A 718 -4.88 18.61 -20.29
C ARG A 718 -3.76 19.66 -20.26
N ALA A 719 -3.86 20.66 -21.14
CA ALA A 719 -3.14 21.92 -21.04
C ALA A 719 -4.11 23.01 -20.52
N PRO A 720 -3.62 24.08 -19.84
CA PRO A 720 -4.48 25.13 -19.31
C PRO A 720 -5.01 26.05 -20.42
N GLU A 721 -6.25 26.53 -20.26
CA GLU A 721 -6.93 27.35 -21.26
C GLU A 721 -6.37 28.77 -21.36
N LYS A 722 -6.04 29.19 -22.58
CA LYS A 722 -6.16 30.59 -23.02
C LYS A 722 -6.84 30.57 -24.39
N GLY A 723 -7.85 31.42 -24.55
CA GLY A 723 -8.77 31.33 -25.69
C GLY A 723 -8.17 31.76 -27.02
N HIS A 724 -8.18 30.86 -28.00
CA HIS A 724 -8.61 31.07 -29.38
C HIS A 724 -8.74 29.70 -30.09
N HIS A 725 -9.51 29.63 -31.18
CA HIS A 725 -9.81 28.37 -31.86
C HIS A 725 -8.54 27.67 -32.41
N GLN A 726 -8.21 26.50 -31.87
CA GLN A 726 -7.34 25.51 -32.51
C GLN A 726 -7.90 24.10 -32.32
N THR A 727 -7.76 23.27 -33.37
CA THR A 727 -8.18 21.87 -33.41
C THR A 727 -7.36 21.00 -32.46
N THR A 728 -8.02 20.20 -31.63
CA THR A 728 -7.37 19.33 -30.63
C THR A 728 -6.78 18.06 -31.26
N ASN A 729 -5.45 17.97 -31.34
CA ASN A 729 -4.75 16.76 -31.73
C ASN A 729 -4.83 15.67 -30.65
N THR A 730 -5.05 14.41 -31.05
CA THR A 730 -5.02 13.24 -30.15
C THR A 730 -3.88 12.31 -30.53
N THR A 731 -2.93 12.09 -29.63
CA THR A 731 -1.84 11.12 -29.81
C THR A 731 -2.27 9.75 -29.28
N VAL A 732 -2.07 8.69 -30.07
CA VAL A 732 -2.34 7.30 -29.67
C VAL A 732 -1.01 6.54 -29.60
N SER A 733 -0.71 5.91 -28.46
CA SER A 733 0.42 4.99 -28.32
C SER A 733 -0.09 3.55 -28.20
N LEU A 734 0.30 2.70 -29.16
CA LEU A 734 0.14 1.26 -29.05
C LEU A 734 1.40 0.67 -28.41
N SER A 735 1.22 -0.21 -27.42
CA SER A 735 2.30 -1.03 -26.87
C SER A 735 1.94 -2.50 -27.09
N LEU A 736 2.82 -3.25 -27.76
CA LEU A 736 2.71 -4.70 -27.91
C LEU A 736 3.70 -5.39 -26.96
N LEU A 737 3.19 -6.26 -26.09
CA LEU A 737 4.02 -7.27 -25.42
C LEU A 737 3.93 -8.57 -26.20
N LEU A 738 5.07 -9.11 -26.62
CA LEU A 738 5.19 -10.45 -27.19
C LEU A 738 5.90 -11.34 -26.18
N SER A 739 5.16 -12.27 -25.57
CA SER A 739 5.72 -13.35 -24.75
C SER A 739 5.78 -14.62 -25.61
N LEU A 740 6.99 -15.07 -25.93
CA LEU A 740 7.22 -16.30 -26.69
C LEU A 740 7.47 -17.47 -25.72
N ASN A 741 6.43 -18.27 -25.51
CA ASN A 741 6.48 -19.46 -24.66
C ASN A 741 6.30 -20.74 -25.51
N ALA A 742 7.37 -21.21 -26.14
CA ALA A 742 7.46 -22.53 -26.77
C ALA A 742 8.92 -22.92 -27.06
N GLN A 743 9.26 -24.20 -26.85
CA GLN A 743 10.50 -24.79 -27.36
C GLN A 743 10.40 -24.91 -28.89
N LEU A 744 11.25 -24.19 -29.63
CA LEU A 744 11.36 -24.28 -31.09
C LEU A 744 12.83 -24.31 -31.53
N PRO A 745 13.20 -25.09 -32.57
CA PRO A 745 14.56 -25.16 -33.08
C PRO A 745 14.88 -23.97 -34.00
N SER A 746 15.86 -23.17 -33.58
CA SER A 746 16.53 -22.06 -34.29
C SER A 746 15.67 -20.93 -34.91
N PHE A 747 16.01 -19.69 -34.55
CA PHE A 747 15.32 -18.46 -35.00
C PHE A 747 15.31 -18.27 -36.53
N SER A 748 16.29 -18.85 -37.24
CA SER A 748 16.43 -18.81 -38.71
C SER A 748 15.23 -19.34 -39.49
N ASN A 749 14.47 -20.27 -38.90
CA ASN A 749 13.26 -20.84 -39.52
C ASN A 749 12.03 -19.93 -39.32
N LEU A 750 12.04 -19.07 -38.30
CA LEU A 750 10.94 -18.16 -38.01
C LEU A 750 11.03 -16.88 -38.86
N SER A 751 12.24 -16.33 -39.02
CA SER A 751 12.48 -15.13 -39.83
C SER A 751 12.12 -15.36 -41.30
N SER A 752 12.53 -16.49 -41.87
CA SER A 752 12.25 -16.88 -43.26
C SER A 752 10.77 -17.15 -43.54
N SER A 753 10.02 -17.75 -42.60
CA SER A 753 8.57 -17.94 -42.70
C SER A 753 7.80 -16.61 -42.69
N LEU A 754 8.13 -15.70 -41.75
CA LEU A 754 7.52 -14.36 -41.69
C LEU A 754 7.90 -13.48 -42.89
N TYR A 755 9.13 -13.60 -43.42
CA TYR A 755 9.58 -12.81 -44.57
C TYR A 755 8.83 -13.14 -45.86
N ASN A 756 8.34 -14.38 -46.00
CA ASN A 756 7.62 -14.84 -47.18
C ASN A 756 6.11 -14.56 -47.10
N ASN A 757 5.50 -14.58 -45.91
CA ASN A 757 4.04 -14.51 -45.74
C ASN A 757 3.50 -13.09 -45.43
N ILE A 758 4.34 -12.06 -45.39
CA ILE A 758 3.94 -10.64 -45.22
C ILE A 758 2.94 -10.15 -46.27
N ASP A 759 2.91 -10.81 -47.44
CA ASP A 759 2.02 -10.48 -48.54
C ASP A 759 0.61 -11.10 -48.44
N GLU A 760 0.38 -11.98 -47.46
CA GLU A 760 -0.90 -12.67 -47.22
C GLU A 760 -1.69 -12.12 -46.02
N LEU A 761 -1.13 -11.14 -45.30
CA LEU A 761 -1.80 -10.47 -44.18
C LEU A 761 -3.06 -9.73 -44.66
N ASN A 762 -4.14 -9.79 -43.87
CA ASN A 762 -5.43 -9.16 -44.20
C ASN A 762 -5.92 -8.29 -43.01
N PRO A 763 -6.20 -6.98 -43.18
CA PRO A 763 -6.06 -6.18 -44.39
C PRO A 763 -4.61 -6.03 -44.86
N LYS A 764 -4.38 -6.06 -46.17
CA LYS A 764 -3.04 -6.06 -46.76
C LYS A 764 -2.30 -4.74 -46.47
N PRO A 765 -1.13 -4.77 -45.80
CA PRO A 765 -0.40 -3.57 -45.47
C PRO A 765 0.18 -2.84 -46.69
N SER A 766 0.43 -1.53 -46.56
CA SER A 766 1.02 -0.75 -47.64
C SER A 766 2.46 -1.19 -47.97
N PRO A 767 2.93 -1.04 -49.23
CA PRO A 767 4.29 -1.46 -49.62
C PRO A 767 5.40 -0.81 -48.78
N SER A 768 5.22 0.44 -48.35
CA SER A 768 6.19 1.13 -47.48
C SER A 768 6.27 0.54 -46.07
N PHE A 769 5.17 -0.06 -45.57
CA PHE A 769 5.14 -0.75 -44.29
C PHE A 769 5.77 -2.14 -44.39
N GLN A 770 5.47 -2.87 -45.47
CA GLN A 770 6.13 -4.17 -45.78
C GLN A 770 7.65 -4.02 -45.87
N MET A 771 8.15 -2.97 -46.53
CA MET A 771 9.59 -2.70 -46.65
C MET A 771 10.24 -2.42 -45.28
N LYS A 772 9.62 -1.56 -44.44
CA LYS A 772 10.12 -1.27 -43.08
C LYS A 772 10.13 -2.51 -42.17
N ILE A 773 9.17 -3.43 -42.32
CA ILE A 773 9.19 -4.71 -41.59
C ILE A 773 10.34 -5.60 -42.07
N ARG A 774 10.57 -5.71 -43.39
CA ARG A 774 11.69 -6.49 -43.95
C ARG A 774 13.05 -5.95 -43.47
N GLU A 775 13.26 -4.63 -43.46
CA GLU A 775 14.47 -3.99 -42.89
C GLU A 775 14.63 -4.25 -41.37
N PHE A 776 13.53 -4.22 -40.62
CA PHE A 776 13.51 -4.48 -39.18
C PHE A 776 13.89 -5.93 -38.85
N LEU A 777 13.36 -6.91 -39.59
CA LEU A 777 13.69 -8.33 -39.43
C LEU A 777 15.18 -8.60 -39.72
N VAL A 778 15.75 -8.00 -40.76
CA VAL A 778 17.18 -8.10 -41.11
C VAL A 778 18.09 -7.46 -40.05
N ARG A 779 17.61 -6.43 -39.33
CA ARG A 779 18.34 -5.86 -38.18
C ARG A 779 18.29 -6.77 -36.95
N LEU A 780 17.15 -7.38 -36.68
CA LEU A 780 16.94 -8.28 -35.54
C LEU A 780 17.86 -9.51 -35.60
N ASP A 781 17.94 -10.12 -36.78
CA ASP A 781 18.78 -11.30 -37.08
C ASP A 781 20.27 -11.04 -36.82
N LYS A 782 20.75 -9.81 -37.07
CA LYS A 782 22.13 -9.38 -36.80
C LYS A 782 22.44 -9.05 -35.33
N THR A 783 21.43 -9.00 -34.46
CA THR A 783 21.57 -8.58 -33.05
C THR A 783 21.33 -9.70 -32.03
N TRP A 784 20.99 -10.91 -32.48
CA TRP A 784 20.74 -12.05 -31.60
C TRP A 784 22.05 -12.75 -31.19
N THR A 785 22.48 -12.53 -29.94
CA THR A 785 23.36 -13.44 -29.21
C THR A 785 22.56 -14.21 -28.16
N THR A 786 23.08 -15.36 -27.71
CA THR A 786 22.36 -16.50 -27.09
C THR A 786 21.73 -16.29 -25.70
N ASP A 787 21.47 -15.06 -25.26
CA ASP A 787 20.96 -14.77 -23.91
C ASP A 787 19.44 -14.50 -23.90
N HIS A 788 18.67 -15.45 -23.35
CA HIS A 788 17.22 -15.36 -23.19
C HIS A 788 16.81 -14.24 -22.21
N PHE A 789 16.41 -13.07 -22.74
CA PHE A 789 15.76 -11.99 -21.98
C PHE A 789 14.54 -11.43 -22.74
N PRO A 790 13.48 -11.01 -22.04
CA PRO A 790 12.38 -10.28 -22.67
C PRO A 790 12.82 -8.87 -23.13
N PHE A 791 12.29 -8.45 -24.27
CA PHE A 791 12.51 -7.13 -24.87
C PHE A 791 11.16 -6.45 -25.09
N ILE A 792 11.09 -5.14 -24.80
CA ILE A 792 9.92 -4.32 -25.10
C ILE A 792 10.16 -3.57 -26.40
N LEU A 793 9.25 -3.78 -27.36
CA LEU A 793 9.18 -3.05 -28.62
C LEU A 793 8.19 -1.89 -28.51
N ARG A 794 8.62 -0.68 -28.86
CA ARG A 794 7.75 0.50 -28.92
C ARG A 794 7.72 1.06 -30.34
N PHE A 795 6.52 1.33 -30.83
CA PHE A 795 6.28 1.92 -32.15
C PHE A 795 5.54 3.24 -31.99
N ARG A 796 6.03 4.29 -32.65
CA ARG A 796 5.42 5.63 -32.64
C ARG A 796 4.78 5.89 -34.00
N PHE A 797 3.46 6.08 -34.00
CA PHE A 797 2.70 6.43 -35.19
C PHE A 797 2.21 7.88 -35.10
N GLU A 798 2.29 8.60 -36.21
CA GLU A 798 1.75 9.95 -36.36
C GLU A 798 1.05 10.03 -37.73
N HIS A 799 -0.17 10.59 -37.77
CA HIS A 799 -1.01 10.61 -38.99
C HIS A 799 -1.18 9.23 -39.69
N GLY A 800 -1.22 8.13 -38.92
CA GLY A 800 -1.31 6.76 -39.44
C GLY A 800 -0.02 6.22 -40.08
N ARG A 801 1.09 6.95 -40.01
CA ARG A 801 2.42 6.52 -40.51
C ARG A 801 3.35 6.22 -39.35
N LEU A 802 4.21 5.21 -39.51
CA LEU A 802 5.24 4.85 -38.52
C LEU A 802 6.41 5.83 -38.62
N GLU A 803 6.53 6.70 -37.62
CA GLU A 803 7.60 7.70 -37.48
C GLU A 803 8.87 7.10 -36.86
N SER A 804 8.74 6.30 -35.79
CA SER A 804 9.90 5.65 -35.16
C SER A 804 9.56 4.32 -34.48
N ALA A 805 10.59 3.48 -34.33
CA ALA A 805 10.54 2.22 -33.59
C ALA A 805 11.77 2.11 -32.68
N SER A 806 11.61 1.58 -31.47
CA SER A 806 12.70 1.36 -30.52
C SER A 806 12.57 0.06 -29.74
N ILE A 807 13.72 -0.52 -29.40
CA ILE A 807 13.85 -1.69 -28.52
C ILE A 807 14.43 -1.23 -27.19
N SER A 808 13.86 -1.71 -26.09
CA SER A 808 14.45 -1.62 -24.75
C SER A 808 14.47 -2.99 -24.08
N ARG A 809 15.62 -3.39 -23.54
CA ARG A 809 15.78 -4.61 -22.74
C ARG A 809 15.11 -4.41 -21.38
N GLU A 810 14.36 -5.40 -20.88
CA GLU A 810 13.72 -5.29 -19.57
C GLU A 810 14.75 -5.55 -18.46
N THR A 811 15.23 -4.48 -17.83
CA THR A 811 16.12 -4.57 -16.66
C THR A 811 15.28 -4.75 -15.40
N LYS A 812 15.47 -5.89 -14.70
CA LYS A 812 14.91 -6.08 -13.35
C LYS A 812 15.31 -4.90 -12.45
N SER A 813 14.36 -4.09 -12.00
CA SER A 813 14.58 -3.29 -10.80
C SER A 813 14.53 -4.22 -9.58
N PRO A 814 15.28 -3.93 -8.51
CA PRO A 814 15.02 -4.57 -7.22
C PRO A 814 13.60 -4.20 -6.73
N VAL A 815 13.06 -5.08 -5.89
CA VAL A 815 11.69 -5.04 -5.37
C VAL A 815 11.41 -3.72 -4.63
N SER A 816 10.26 -3.11 -4.92
CA SER A 816 9.51 -2.26 -3.99
C SER A 816 8.07 -2.77 -4.02
N GLY A 817 7.58 -3.22 -2.86
CA GLY A 817 6.23 -3.81 -2.72
C GLY A 817 5.11 -2.80 -2.63
#